data_AF-B4NK76-F1
#
_entry.id   AF-B4NK76-F1
#
_cell.length_a   1.000
_cell.length_b   1.000
_cell.length_c   1.000
_cell.angle_alpha   90.00
_cell.angle_beta   90.00
_cell.angle_gamma   90.00
#
_symmetry.space_group_name_H-M   'P 1'
#
loop_
_entity.id
_entity.type
_entity.pdbx_description
1 polymer ?
#
loop_
_entity_poly.entity_id
_entity_poly.type
_entity_poly.pdbx_seq_one_letter_code
_entity_poly.pdbx_strand_id
1 'polypeptide(L)'
;MYGMLYESVQHYIQEKYGMETWKKICKIVDCKHNSFKTHQIYPDKLMPDFAAALAACTGETFDFCMNFFGHCFVRFFSNFGYDKMIRSTGRYFCDFLQSIDNIHLQMKFTYPKMKSPSMQMTAVDDNGAVLLYRSGRTGMSKYLIGQMTEVAREFYGLEIKAYVLESQNDICGGTTGPIKLSEGPLTVIVKYRFDFDNRDYMAQRVNVVAHPTQLKMPSVDLDIFLELFPFTIVLNHDMKITLAGEKIIETWILHNPGANPKAFIGSCILDLFKCRRPKDTSINWETILQMRTVLFEFELIRTGHNRAAYDAALNIDLESYDEMSLNEAQSMAIAKAQEFNDEHKKVEEKEEIDPATGKQRRPSDGLRSILLKGQMFYIKDVDSLIFLCSPLIENLDELHGIGLYLNDLNPHGLSRELVMAGWQHCSKLEIMFEKEEQRSDELEKSLELADSWKRQGDELLYSMIPRPIAERMRKSEEHVCQSFEEVSVIFIEVLNVYDSGSNSIQDAMQAVTTLNKVFSALDEEIISPFVYKVETVGMVYMAVSGAPDINPLHAEHACDLALRVMKKVKDHGLPDVAIRVGINSGPVVAGVVGQKVPRYCLFGDTVNTASRMESSCDPWKIQLSNYTAMKVNKLGYEVEKRGFVKVKGKGEMETYWLIGGPN
;
A
#
# COMPACT_ATOMS: atom_id res chain seq x y z
N MET A 1 10.26 12.13 5.34
CA MET A 1 10.25 13.44 6.03
C MET A 1 10.19 14.56 5.00
N TYR A 2 9.50 15.66 5.32
CA TYR A 2 9.39 16.81 4.42
C TYR A 2 10.72 17.56 4.29
N GLY A 3 10.97 18.11 3.11
CA GLY A 3 12.19 18.83 2.76
C GLY A 3 12.48 20.05 3.63
N MET A 4 11.45 20.70 4.20
CA MET A 4 11.63 21.80 5.16
C MET A 4 12.59 21.45 6.30
N LEU A 5 12.52 20.21 6.81
CA LEU A 5 13.39 19.73 7.89
C LEU A 5 14.85 19.64 7.44
N TYR A 6 15.09 19.24 6.19
CA TYR A 6 16.43 19.10 5.64
C TYR A 6 17.00 20.44 5.17
N GLU A 7 16.14 21.34 4.71
CA GLU A 7 16.49 22.71 4.33
C GLU A 7 16.96 23.51 5.55
N SER A 8 16.30 23.36 6.71
CA SER A 8 16.74 23.99 7.96
C SER A 8 18.12 23.48 8.39
N VAL A 9 18.33 22.16 8.36
CA VAL A 9 19.63 21.54 8.70
C VAL A 9 20.71 22.00 7.74
N GLN A 10 20.43 22.02 6.42
CA GLN A 10 21.36 22.50 5.40
C GLN A 10 21.76 23.95 5.66
N HIS A 11 20.80 24.86 5.86
CA HIS A 11 21.05 26.28 6.08
C HIS A 11 21.96 26.52 7.29
N TYR A 12 21.63 25.94 8.44
CA TYR A 12 22.38 26.19 9.67
C TYR A 12 23.70 25.44 9.77
N ILE A 13 23.87 24.29 9.10
CA ILE A 13 25.20 23.67 8.97
C ILE A 13 26.11 24.55 8.11
N GLN A 14 25.59 25.11 7.01
CA GLN A 14 26.36 26.00 6.14
C GLN A 14 26.75 27.29 6.88
N GLU A 15 25.84 27.84 7.69
CA GLU A 15 26.09 29.03 8.50
C GLU A 15 27.13 28.78 9.61
N LYS A 16 27.00 27.67 10.36
CA LYS A 16 27.85 27.40 11.54
C LYS A 16 29.19 26.75 11.21
N TYR A 17 29.23 25.82 10.25
CA TYR A 17 30.41 25.00 9.94
C TYR A 17 30.96 25.21 8.53
N GLY A 18 30.32 26.07 7.73
CA GLY A 18 30.74 26.41 6.37
C GLY A 18 30.33 25.40 5.31
N MET A 19 30.40 25.85 4.04
CA MET A 19 29.99 25.06 2.88
C MET A 19 30.85 23.81 2.65
N GLU A 20 32.12 23.84 3.04
CA GLU A 20 33.05 22.71 2.89
C GLU A 20 32.68 21.53 3.79
N THR A 21 32.22 21.80 5.01
CA THR A 21 31.73 20.77 5.94
C THR A 21 30.45 20.14 5.41
N TRP A 22 29.53 20.94 4.88
CA TRP A 22 28.31 20.44 4.23
C TRP A 22 28.62 19.50 3.05
N LYS A 23 29.57 19.87 2.17
CA LYS A 23 29.97 19.00 1.05
C LYS A 23 30.57 17.67 1.53
N LYS A 24 31.35 17.66 2.62
CA LYS A 24 31.88 16.43 3.22
C LYS A 24 30.76 15.53 3.75
N ILE A 25 29.79 16.13 4.44
CA ILE A 25 28.61 15.42 4.94
C ILE A 25 27.81 14.80 3.78
N CYS A 26 27.52 15.55 2.72
CA CYS A 26 26.81 15.03 1.55
C CYS A 26 27.54 13.85 0.88
N LYS A 27 28.88 13.86 0.86
CA LYS A 27 29.68 12.74 0.34
C LYS A 27 29.60 11.50 1.23
N ILE A 28 29.60 11.67 2.56
CA ILE A 28 29.52 10.56 3.52
C ILE A 28 28.15 9.87 3.43
N VAL A 29 27.07 10.65 3.28
CA VAL A 29 25.68 10.15 3.23
C VAL A 29 25.28 9.66 1.81
N ASP A 30 26.16 9.79 0.81
CA ASP A 30 25.86 9.51 -0.61
C ASP A 30 24.58 10.23 -1.09
N CYS A 31 24.42 11.50 -0.69
CA CYS A 31 23.21 12.24 -0.99
C CYS A 31 23.23 12.73 -2.44
N LYS A 32 22.39 12.15 -3.30
CA LYS A 32 22.21 12.58 -4.70
C LYS A 32 21.58 13.98 -4.85
N HIS A 33 21.08 14.57 -3.76
CA HIS A 33 20.35 15.84 -3.76
C HIS A 33 21.26 16.98 -3.27
N ASN A 34 21.57 17.94 -4.15
CA ASN A 34 22.37 19.12 -3.80
C ASN A 34 21.58 20.22 -3.06
N SER A 35 20.24 20.19 -3.17
CA SER A 35 19.33 21.15 -2.54
C SER A 35 18.03 20.46 -2.16
N PHE A 36 17.52 20.73 -0.95
CA PHE A 36 16.22 20.24 -0.50
C PHE A 36 15.11 21.20 -0.91
N LYS A 37 13.97 20.66 -1.35
CA LYS A 37 12.76 21.42 -1.65
C LYS A 37 11.76 21.26 -0.52
N THR A 38 11.24 22.36 0.02
CA THR A 38 10.38 22.40 1.21
C THR A 38 9.22 21.38 1.19
N HIS A 39 8.48 21.29 0.07
CA HIS A 39 7.29 20.43 -0.07
C HIS A 39 7.57 19.02 -0.61
N GLN A 40 8.84 18.67 -0.87
CA GLN A 40 9.21 17.34 -1.35
C GLN A 40 9.45 16.39 -0.16
N ILE A 41 9.08 15.11 -0.30
CA ILE A 41 9.31 14.10 0.73
C ILE A 41 10.60 13.35 0.41
N TYR A 42 11.44 13.19 1.44
CA TYR A 42 12.69 12.45 1.38
C TYR A 42 12.68 11.28 2.38
N PRO A 43 13.53 10.25 2.18
CA PRO A 43 13.62 9.10 3.09
C PRO A 43 13.88 9.49 4.54
N ASP A 44 13.32 8.71 5.48
CA ASP A 44 13.41 9.03 6.91
C ASP A 44 14.81 8.76 7.52
N LYS A 45 15.62 7.91 6.86
CA LYS A 45 16.98 7.56 7.29
C LYS A 45 17.98 8.71 7.19
N LEU A 46 17.72 9.66 6.28
CA LEU A 46 18.64 10.75 6.00
C LEU A 46 18.93 11.64 7.21
N MET A 47 17.96 11.85 8.10
CA MET A 47 18.16 12.74 9.25
C MET A 47 19.15 12.14 10.28
N PRO A 48 18.98 10.87 10.74
CA PRO A 48 20.01 10.16 11.49
C PRO A 48 21.36 10.08 10.74
N ASP A 49 21.35 9.81 9.43
CA ASP A 49 22.59 9.71 8.65
C ASP A 49 23.34 11.05 8.62
N PHE A 50 22.63 12.16 8.50
CA PHE A 50 23.22 13.51 8.61
C PHE A 50 23.77 13.79 9.99
N ALA A 51 23.09 13.36 11.05
CA ALA A 51 23.59 13.52 12.41
C ALA A 51 24.87 12.69 12.64
N ALA A 52 24.90 11.45 12.17
CA ALA A 52 26.08 10.58 12.24
C ALA A 52 27.26 11.14 11.43
N ALA A 53 27.01 11.62 10.22
CA ALA A 53 28.03 12.23 9.38
C ALA A 53 28.56 13.55 9.96
N LEU A 54 27.68 14.37 10.54
CA LEU A 54 28.08 15.61 11.22
C LEU A 54 28.94 15.29 12.45
N ALA A 55 28.52 14.34 13.29
CA ALA A 55 29.27 13.87 14.45
C ALA A 55 30.68 13.39 14.05
N ALA A 56 30.80 12.63 12.96
CA ALA A 56 32.08 12.19 12.42
C ALA A 56 32.97 13.36 11.92
N CYS A 57 32.37 14.43 11.40
CA CYS A 57 33.11 15.60 10.90
C CYS A 57 33.52 16.58 12.02
N THR A 58 32.70 16.75 13.04
CA THR A 58 32.91 17.76 14.11
C THR A 58 33.49 17.17 15.39
N GLY A 59 33.45 15.84 15.56
CA GLY A 59 33.86 15.17 16.81
C GLY A 59 32.84 15.27 17.95
N GLU A 60 31.64 15.78 17.66
CA GLU A 60 30.56 15.92 18.63
C GLU A 60 29.79 14.59 18.79
N THR A 61 29.00 14.47 19.85
CA THR A 61 28.14 13.30 20.06
C THR A 61 26.92 13.33 19.12
N PHE A 62 26.44 12.14 18.72
CA PHE A 62 25.21 12.02 17.93
C PHE A 62 24.01 12.73 18.57
N ASP A 63 23.86 12.60 19.89
CA ASP A 63 22.81 13.27 20.67
C ASP A 63 22.89 14.79 20.57
N PHE A 64 24.11 15.35 20.60
CA PHE A 64 24.33 16.79 20.42
C PHE A 64 23.93 17.24 19.02
N CYS A 65 24.29 16.48 17.97
CA CYS A 65 23.92 16.80 16.60
C CYS A 65 22.39 16.77 16.39
N MET A 66 21.70 15.78 16.94
CA MET A 66 20.24 15.69 16.87
C MET A 66 19.54 16.82 17.63
N ASN A 67 20.05 17.18 18.81
CA ASN A 67 19.56 18.32 19.58
C ASN A 67 19.77 19.64 18.80
N PHE A 68 20.97 19.82 18.22
CA PHE A 68 21.30 20.94 17.34
C PHE A 68 20.33 21.05 16.16
N PHE A 69 19.97 19.95 15.50
CA PHE A 69 18.98 19.98 14.41
C PHE A 69 17.59 20.44 14.87
N GLY A 70 17.18 20.09 16.10
CA GLY A 70 15.95 20.59 16.69
C GLY A 70 15.94 22.11 16.85
N HIS A 71 17.05 22.68 17.34
CA HIS A 71 17.24 24.13 17.43
C HIS A 71 17.18 24.80 16.05
N CYS A 72 17.87 24.24 15.05
CA CYS A 72 17.88 24.76 13.69
C CYS A 72 16.48 24.84 13.09
N PHE A 73 15.64 23.81 13.31
CA PHE A 73 14.28 23.80 12.82
C PHE A 73 13.43 24.95 13.41
N VAL A 74 13.53 25.18 14.71
CA VAL A 74 12.77 26.25 15.39
C VAL A 74 13.30 27.65 15.05
N ARG A 75 14.54 27.79 14.58
CA ARG A 75 14.94 29.10 14.04
C ARG A 75 14.48 29.27 12.60
N PHE A 76 14.46 28.18 11.83
CA PHE A 76 14.06 28.19 10.43
C PHE A 76 12.56 28.40 10.24
N PHE A 77 11.71 27.81 11.08
CA PHE A 77 10.26 27.93 10.94
C PHE A 77 9.76 29.38 11.15
N SER A 78 10.50 30.19 11.93
CA SER A 78 10.25 31.62 12.10
C SER A 78 10.36 32.37 10.76
N ASN A 79 11.22 31.94 9.82
CA ASN A 79 11.35 32.56 8.49
C ASN A 79 10.10 32.36 7.62
N PHE A 80 9.29 31.35 7.91
CA PHE A 80 8.03 31.08 7.18
C PHE A 80 6.81 31.75 7.81
N GLY A 81 6.99 32.57 8.86
CA GLY A 81 5.90 33.29 9.52
C GLY A 81 5.03 32.43 10.44
N TYR A 82 5.49 31.22 10.79
CA TYR A 82 4.84 30.36 11.78
C TYR A 82 5.10 30.81 13.23
N ASP A 83 5.97 31.79 13.43
CA ASP A 83 6.23 32.45 14.72
C ASP A 83 4.94 33.00 15.34
N LYS A 84 4.08 33.61 14.51
CA LYS A 84 2.78 34.14 14.93
C LYS A 84 1.85 33.03 15.41
N MET A 85 1.88 31.87 14.75
CA MET A 85 1.06 30.72 15.12
C MET A 85 1.45 30.22 16.50
N ILE A 86 2.75 30.04 16.78
CA ILE A 86 3.22 29.61 18.12
C ILE A 86 2.90 30.65 19.18
N ARG A 87 3.19 31.95 18.95
CA ARG A 87 2.87 33.01 19.92
C ARG A 87 1.38 33.14 20.21
N SER A 88 0.52 32.77 19.24
CA SER A 88 -0.93 32.84 19.40
C SER A 88 -1.54 31.68 20.20
N THR A 89 -0.80 30.59 20.41
CA THR A 89 -1.33 29.37 21.05
C THR A 89 -1.63 29.54 22.53
N GLY A 90 -0.85 30.35 23.24
CA GLY A 90 -1.11 30.62 24.64
C GLY A 90 -0.03 31.47 25.29
N ARG A 91 -0.35 31.97 26.49
CA ARG A 91 0.49 32.91 27.23
C ARG A 91 1.67 32.20 27.91
N TYR A 92 1.45 30.97 28.34
CA TYR A 92 2.46 30.16 29.01
C TYR A 92 2.93 29.00 28.12
N PHE A 93 4.13 28.50 28.40
CA PHE A 93 4.69 27.35 27.70
C PHE A 93 3.80 26.10 27.83
N CYS A 94 3.13 25.91 28.97
CA CYS A 94 2.17 24.82 29.16
C CYS A 94 0.97 24.87 28.19
N ASP A 95 0.48 26.07 27.86
CA ASP A 95 -0.62 26.23 26.90
C ASP A 95 -0.17 25.80 25.51
N PHE A 96 1.06 26.17 25.13
CA PHE A 96 1.68 25.69 23.90
C PHE A 96 1.77 24.17 23.89
N LEU A 97 2.32 23.55 24.94
CA LEU A 97 2.46 22.08 25.05
C LEU A 97 1.12 21.35 24.89
N GLN A 98 0.02 21.90 25.40
CA GLN A 98 -1.33 21.35 25.25
C GLN A 98 -1.87 21.47 23.81
N SER A 99 -1.39 22.45 23.05
CA SER A 99 -1.90 22.81 21.73
C SER A 99 -1.08 22.27 20.55
N ILE A 100 0.06 21.62 20.78
CA ILE A 100 0.96 21.13 19.71
C ILE A 100 0.23 20.27 18.69
N ASP A 101 -0.60 19.34 19.14
CA ASP A 101 -1.36 18.46 18.24
C ASP A 101 -2.33 19.25 17.35
N ASN A 102 -2.87 20.38 17.84
CA ASN A 102 -3.72 21.28 17.05
C ASN A 102 -2.91 22.06 15.99
N ILE A 103 -1.69 22.48 16.33
CA ILE A 103 -0.78 23.13 15.38
C ILE A 103 -0.41 22.17 14.25
N HIS A 104 -0.04 20.93 14.60
CA HIS A 104 0.25 19.90 13.61
C HIS A 104 -0.94 19.61 12.71
N LEU A 105 -2.16 19.59 13.26
CA LEU A 105 -3.37 19.43 12.46
C LEU A 105 -3.51 20.55 11.43
N GLN A 106 -3.27 21.80 11.82
CA GLN A 106 -3.31 22.94 10.89
C GLN A 106 -2.19 22.84 9.83
N MET A 107 -1.00 22.42 10.21
CA MET A 107 0.11 22.24 9.29
C MET A 107 -0.15 21.15 8.24
N LYS A 108 -1.03 20.17 8.50
CA LYS A 108 -1.41 19.16 7.49
C LYS A 108 -2.08 19.78 6.26
N PHE A 109 -2.73 20.93 6.39
CA PHE A 109 -3.30 21.63 5.21
C PHE A 109 -2.21 22.14 4.26
N THR A 110 -1.09 22.59 4.80
CA THR A 110 0.09 22.99 3.99
C THR A 110 0.93 21.77 3.58
N TYR A 111 0.99 20.75 4.42
CA TYR A 111 1.79 19.53 4.23
C TYR A 111 0.89 18.27 4.30
N PRO A 112 0.15 17.92 3.22
CA PRO A 112 -0.88 16.87 3.26
C PRO A 112 -0.39 15.49 3.71
N LYS A 113 0.82 15.11 3.31
CA LYS A 113 1.43 13.80 3.62
C LYS A 113 2.20 13.81 4.95
N MET A 114 1.94 14.79 5.82
CA MET A 114 2.68 14.96 7.07
C MET A 114 2.21 13.97 8.12
N LYS A 115 3.09 13.03 8.47
CA LYS A 115 2.94 12.16 9.63
C LYS A 115 3.48 12.87 10.87
N SER A 116 2.60 13.58 11.59
CA SER A 116 2.92 14.30 12.82
C SER A 116 2.97 13.35 14.02
N PRO A 117 3.93 13.51 14.94
CA PRO A 117 3.88 12.84 16.24
C PRO A 117 2.72 13.41 17.09
N SER A 118 2.19 12.59 18.01
CA SER A 118 1.21 13.04 19.01
C SER A 118 1.93 13.37 20.31
N MET A 119 1.58 14.50 20.90
CA MET A 119 2.16 15.01 22.14
C MET A 119 1.05 15.33 23.15
N GLN A 120 1.07 14.64 24.28
CA GLN A 120 0.05 14.77 25.31
C GLN A 120 0.69 15.11 26.65
N MET A 121 0.21 16.17 27.29
CA MET A 121 0.70 16.55 28.60
C MET A 121 0.00 15.71 29.67
N THR A 122 0.77 14.96 30.46
CA THR A 122 0.24 14.03 31.46
C THR A 122 0.16 14.65 32.86
N ALA A 123 1.17 15.44 33.25
CA ALA A 123 1.25 16.05 34.57
C ALA A 123 1.89 17.44 34.48
N VAL A 124 1.51 18.33 35.40
CA VAL A 124 2.05 19.69 35.54
C VAL A 124 2.22 19.98 37.02
N ASP A 125 3.34 20.59 37.38
CA ASP A 125 3.62 21.09 38.72
C ASP A 125 4.30 22.47 38.66
N ASP A 126 4.64 23.00 39.84
CA ASP A 126 5.28 24.32 39.99
C ASP A 126 6.67 24.40 39.36
N ASN A 127 7.34 23.25 39.20
CA ASN A 127 8.72 23.14 38.73
C ASN A 127 8.80 22.58 37.30
N GLY A 128 7.67 22.40 36.61
CA GLY A 128 7.69 21.92 35.23
C GLY A 128 6.46 21.11 34.79
N ALA A 129 6.66 20.32 33.74
CA ALA A 129 5.62 19.52 33.11
C ALA A 129 6.14 18.18 32.58
N VAL A 130 5.26 17.19 32.50
CA VAL A 130 5.53 15.87 31.93
C VAL A 130 4.75 15.71 30.62
N LEU A 131 5.47 15.36 29.55
CA LEU A 131 4.94 15.20 28.20
C LEU A 131 5.12 13.76 27.72
N LEU A 132 4.04 13.15 27.25
CA LEU A 132 4.03 11.87 26.55
C LEU A 132 4.11 12.11 25.04
N TYR A 133 5.16 11.60 24.43
CA TYR A 133 5.40 11.65 22.99
C TYR A 133 5.15 10.30 22.36
N ARG A 134 4.38 10.28 21.27
CA ARG A 134 4.10 9.09 20.47
C ARG A 134 4.42 9.35 19.00
N SER A 135 5.18 8.45 18.38
CA SER A 135 5.60 8.60 16.99
C SER A 135 5.74 7.25 16.28
N GLY A 136 5.53 7.22 14.96
CA GLY A 136 5.89 6.07 14.13
C GLY A 136 7.37 6.02 13.76
N ARG A 137 8.17 7.06 14.11
CA ARG A 137 9.58 7.18 13.76
C ARG A 137 10.47 6.96 14.98
N THR A 138 11.52 6.17 14.82
CA THR A 138 12.56 5.87 15.82
C THR A 138 13.71 6.89 15.74
N GLY A 139 14.42 7.09 16.84
CA GLY A 139 15.64 7.91 16.89
C GLY A 139 15.40 9.41 16.88
N MET A 140 14.16 9.87 17.08
CA MET A 140 13.78 11.30 17.04
C MET A 140 13.62 11.94 18.41
N SER A 141 13.92 11.21 19.48
CA SER A 141 13.72 11.69 20.84
C SER A 141 14.54 12.95 21.17
N LYS A 142 15.83 12.92 20.85
CA LYS A 142 16.75 14.04 21.07
C LYS A 142 16.43 15.27 20.22
N TYR A 143 15.91 15.04 19.02
CA TYR A 143 15.47 16.11 18.14
C TYR A 143 14.32 16.93 18.75
N LEU A 144 13.34 16.25 19.37
CA LEU A 144 12.25 16.92 20.06
C LEU A 144 12.72 17.80 21.24
N ILE A 145 13.71 17.32 22.01
CA ILE A 145 14.28 18.08 23.13
C ILE A 145 14.83 19.42 22.63
N GLY A 146 15.57 19.43 21.51
CA GLY A 146 16.10 20.66 20.93
C GLY A 146 15.03 21.63 20.46
N GLN A 147 13.97 21.10 19.85
CA GLN A 147 12.82 21.92 19.46
C GLN A 147 12.18 22.59 20.68
N MET A 148 11.84 21.81 21.72
CA MET A 148 11.15 22.34 22.90
C MET A 148 12.02 23.36 23.66
N THR A 149 13.32 23.10 23.74
CA THR A 149 14.28 24.01 24.39
C THR A 149 14.39 25.34 23.62
N GLU A 150 14.45 25.29 22.29
CA GLU A 150 14.48 26.52 21.48
C GLU A 150 13.17 27.30 21.57
N VAL A 151 12.02 26.61 21.51
CA VAL A 151 10.71 27.27 21.57
C VAL A 151 10.54 27.99 22.91
N ALA A 152 10.88 27.33 24.01
CA ALA A 152 10.81 27.93 25.33
C ALA A 152 11.69 29.18 25.46
N ARG A 153 12.91 29.13 24.91
CA ARG A 153 13.85 30.24 24.96
C ARG A 153 13.42 31.41 24.07
N GLU A 154 13.06 31.15 22.82
CA GLU A 154 12.80 32.18 21.80
C GLU A 154 11.42 32.83 21.95
N PHE A 155 10.40 32.07 22.36
CA PHE A 155 9.02 32.56 22.44
C PHE A 155 8.58 32.91 23.86
N TYR A 156 9.07 32.20 24.87
CA TYR A 156 8.64 32.35 26.27
C TYR A 156 9.73 32.91 27.20
N GLY A 157 10.98 33.04 26.73
CA GLY A 157 12.09 33.52 27.55
C GLY A 157 12.45 32.59 28.72
N LEU A 158 12.12 31.30 28.61
CA LEU A 158 12.35 30.30 29.65
C LEU A 158 13.56 29.42 29.31
N GLU A 159 14.41 29.16 30.30
CA GLU A 159 15.44 28.13 30.22
C GLU A 159 14.88 26.81 30.77
N ILE A 160 14.85 25.78 29.93
CA ILE A 160 14.27 24.47 30.27
C ILE A 160 15.36 23.42 30.32
N LYS A 161 15.27 22.52 31.31
CA LYS A 161 16.03 21.27 31.34
C LYS A 161 15.10 20.10 31.02
N ALA A 162 15.43 19.31 30.01
CA ALA A 162 14.63 18.18 29.57
C ALA A 162 15.29 16.84 29.93
N TYR A 163 14.53 15.94 30.52
CA TYR A 163 14.95 14.57 30.85
C TYR A 163 14.00 13.55 30.22
N VAL A 164 14.53 12.39 29.87
CA VAL A 164 13.73 11.24 29.42
C VAL A 164 13.47 10.36 30.64
N LEU A 165 12.21 10.20 31.03
CA LEU A 165 11.79 9.35 32.15
C LEU A 165 11.66 7.89 31.73
N GLU A 166 10.94 7.67 30.64
CA GLU A 166 10.65 6.34 30.09
C GLU A 166 10.79 6.40 28.57
N SER A 167 11.34 5.34 27.98
CA SER A 167 11.46 5.21 26.53
C SER A 167 11.18 3.77 26.11
N GLN A 168 10.26 3.61 25.16
CA GLN A 168 9.89 2.33 24.58
C GLN A 168 10.08 2.41 23.06
N ASN A 169 10.71 1.39 22.48
CA ASN A 169 10.94 1.25 21.03
C ASN A 169 11.78 2.36 20.38
N ASP A 170 12.46 3.21 21.14
CA ASP A 170 13.36 4.24 20.60
C ASP A 170 14.78 3.67 20.41
N ILE A 171 15.09 3.24 19.18
CA ILE A 171 16.41 2.71 18.83
C ILE A 171 17.28 3.84 18.28
N CYS A 172 18.50 3.96 18.80
CA CYS A 172 19.50 4.92 18.31
C CYS A 172 19.98 4.51 16.90
N GLY A 173 19.98 5.45 15.95
CA GLY A 173 20.46 5.19 14.57
C GLY A 173 19.40 4.95 13.50
N GLY A 174 18.10 5.00 13.82
CA GLY A 174 17.01 5.17 12.84
C GLY A 174 16.98 4.16 11.68
N THR A 175 16.71 2.89 11.97
CA THR A 175 16.30 1.92 10.93
C THR A 175 14.78 1.94 10.72
N THR A 176 14.32 1.34 9.61
CA THR A 176 12.92 1.19 9.19
C THR A 176 12.04 0.63 10.31
N GLY A 177 11.39 1.52 11.05
CA GLY A 177 10.38 1.22 12.06
C GLY A 177 10.92 0.43 13.27
N PRO A 178 10.11 0.30 14.33
CA PRO A 178 10.42 -0.60 15.43
C PRO A 178 10.51 -2.06 14.95
N ILE A 179 11.33 -2.86 15.60
CA ILE A 179 11.37 -4.31 15.40
C ILE A 179 10.18 -4.91 16.17
N LYS A 180 9.38 -5.80 15.55
CA LYS A 180 8.29 -6.51 16.23
C LYS A 180 8.86 -7.38 17.36
N LEU A 181 8.81 -6.90 18.59
CA LEU A 181 9.18 -7.66 19.80
C LEU A 181 7.96 -8.22 20.55
N SER A 182 6.75 -7.70 20.33
CA SER A 182 5.48 -8.28 20.84
C SER A 182 4.26 -7.86 19.99
N GLU A 183 3.11 -8.51 20.20
CA GLU A 183 1.82 -8.33 19.50
C GLU A 183 1.13 -6.96 19.76
N GLY A 184 1.85 -5.85 19.62
CA GLY A 184 1.32 -4.48 19.75
C GLY A 184 1.63 -3.59 18.54
N PRO A 185 0.95 -2.43 18.40
CA PRO A 185 1.21 -1.48 17.32
C PRO A 185 2.65 -0.91 17.42
N LEU A 186 3.32 -0.86 16.26
CA LEU A 186 4.70 -0.37 16.06
C LEU A 186 4.83 1.14 16.31
N THR A 187 4.74 1.56 17.56
CA THR A 187 4.81 2.97 17.97
C THR A 187 5.93 3.20 18.99
N VAL A 188 6.65 4.30 18.81
CA VAL A 188 7.69 4.80 19.73
C VAL A 188 6.99 5.66 20.77
N ILE A 189 7.20 5.33 22.04
CA ILE A 189 6.59 6.04 23.17
C ILE A 189 7.72 6.56 24.06
N VAL A 190 7.78 7.87 24.26
CA VAL A 190 8.79 8.50 25.12
C VAL A 190 8.12 9.47 26.07
N LYS A 191 8.45 9.39 27.36
CA LYS A 191 7.94 10.27 28.40
C LYS A 191 9.02 11.24 28.80
N TYR A 192 8.79 12.53 28.58
CA TYR A 192 9.71 13.61 28.91
C TYR A 192 9.30 14.32 30.18
N ARG A 193 10.29 14.74 30.96
CA ARG A 193 10.17 15.71 32.04
C ARG A 193 10.86 17.00 31.62
N PHE A 194 10.11 18.11 31.59
CA PHE A 194 10.64 19.44 31.36
C PHE A 194 10.60 20.22 32.66
N ASP A 195 11.77 20.58 33.18
CA ASP A 195 11.90 21.39 34.39
C ASP A 195 12.09 22.86 34.02
N PHE A 196 11.20 23.71 34.54
CA PHE A 196 11.18 25.17 34.37
C PHE A 196 10.33 25.83 35.46
N ASP A 197 10.48 27.13 35.65
CA ASP A 197 9.66 27.87 36.62
C ASP A 197 8.23 28.03 36.09
N ASN A 198 7.28 27.31 36.69
CA ASN A 198 5.88 27.26 36.26
C ASN A 198 4.93 27.84 37.32
N ARG A 199 5.46 28.54 38.32
CA ARG A 199 4.68 29.06 39.46
C ARG A 199 3.59 30.04 39.03
N ASP A 200 3.84 30.89 38.05
CA ASP A 200 2.85 31.87 37.57
C ASP A 200 1.64 31.20 36.90
N TYR A 201 1.88 30.13 36.14
CA TYR A 201 0.83 29.32 35.52
C TYR A 201 -0.01 28.58 36.59
N MET A 202 0.66 27.99 37.58
CA MET A 202 0.01 27.29 38.69
C MET A 202 -0.79 28.27 39.57
N ALA A 203 -0.23 29.44 39.86
CA ALA A 203 -0.92 30.50 40.59
C ALA A 203 -2.17 31.00 39.87
N GLN A 204 -2.18 31.08 38.53
CA GLN A 204 -3.40 31.40 37.78
C GLN A 204 -4.43 30.27 37.79
N ARG A 205 -4.00 29.01 37.68
CA ARG A 205 -4.92 27.87 37.83
C ARG A 205 -5.54 27.80 39.22
N VAL A 206 -4.77 28.21 40.25
CA VAL A 206 -5.24 28.31 41.64
C VAL A 206 -6.06 29.58 41.88
N ASN A 207 -5.78 30.70 41.20
CA ASN A 207 -6.53 31.96 41.29
C ASN A 207 -7.92 31.89 40.61
N VAL A 208 -8.27 30.80 39.92
CA VAL A 208 -9.66 30.45 39.61
C VAL A 208 -10.48 30.15 40.90
N VAL A 209 -9.83 30.04 42.06
CA VAL A 209 -10.47 29.89 43.37
C VAL A 209 -10.60 31.23 44.13
N ALA A 210 -10.04 32.34 43.64
CA ALA A 210 -9.91 33.56 44.45
C ALA A 210 -10.21 34.88 43.71
N HIS A 211 -11.46 35.04 43.25
CA HIS A 211 -12.12 36.35 43.26
C HIS A 211 -13.40 36.25 44.11
N PRO A 212 -13.68 37.18 45.05
CA PRO A 212 -14.85 37.09 45.94
C PRO A 212 -16.22 37.16 45.23
N THR A 213 -16.27 37.38 43.91
CA THR A 213 -17.48 37.25 43.08
C THR A 213 -17.67 35.85 42.49
N GLN A 214 -16.70 34.94 42.58
CA GLN A 214 -16.83 33.51 42.25
C GLN A 214 -17.44 32.72 43.43
N LEU A 215 -18.45 33.33 44.06
CA LEU A 215 -19.38 32.63 44.94
C LEU A 215 -19.97 31.45 44.16
N LYS A 216 -20.03 30.27 44.81
CA LYS A 216 -20.65 29.04 44.28
C LYS A 216 -21.84 29.39 43.38
N MET A 217 -21.69 29.19 42.08
CA MET A 217 -22.82 29.33 41.18
C MET A 217 -23.89 28.31 41.60
N PRO A 218 -25.18 28.68 41.55
CA PRO A 218 -26.25 27.71 41.76
C PRO A 218 -26.09 26.55 40.78
N SER A 219 -26.41 25.33 41.22
CA SER A 219 -26.41 24.15 40.37
C SER A 219 -27.35 24.38 39.18
N VAL A 220 -26.83 24.22 37.98
CA VAL A 220 -27.62 24.27 36.74
C VAL A 220 -28.15 22.88 36.47
N ASP A 221 -29.43 22.80 36.12
CA ASP A 221 -30.04 21.54 35.73
C ASP A 221 -29.46 21.03 34.39
N LEU A 222 -29.26 19.73 34.27
CA LEU A 222 -28.63 19.16 33.09
C LEU A 222 -29.53 19.31 31.85
N ASP A 223 -30.84 19.34 32.04
CA ASP A 223 -31.80 19.53 30.96
C ASP A 223 -31.66 20.91 30.32
N ILE A 224 -31.53 21.97 31.14
CA ILE A 224 -31.24 23.33 30.67
C ILE A 224 -29.90 23.40 29.93
N PHE A 225 -28.92 22.62 30.39
CA PHE A 225 -27.63 22.53 29.71
C PHE A 225 -27.75 21.87 28.33
N LEU A 226 -28.53 20.79 28.20
CA LEU A 226 -28.76 20.10 26.93
C LEU A 226 -29.60 20.93 25.95
N GLU A 227 -30.51 21.77 26.44
CA GLU A 227 -31.23 22.76 25.62
C GLU A 227 -30.27 23.81 25.04
N LEU A 228 -29.29 24.27 25.82
CA LEU A 228 -28.29 25.21 25.33
C LEU A 228 -27.35 24.55 24.31
N PHE A 229 -26.96 23.30 24.54
CA PHE A 229 -26.05 22.54 23.69
C PHE A 229 -26.76 21.35 23.01
N PRO A 230 -27.56 21.59 21.96
CA PRO A 230 -28.38 20.57 21.31
C PRO A 230 -27.55 19.41 20.70
N PHE A 231 -26.27 19.65 20.43
CA PHE A 231 -25.31 18.63 20.00
C PHE A 231 -24.38 18.20 21.13
N THR A 232 -24.93 17.49 22.12
CA THR A 232 -24.18 16.97 23.27
C THR A 232 -24.50 15.50 23.52
N ILE A 233 -23.49 14.71 23.91
CA ILE A 233 -23.66 13.31 24.32
C ILE A 233 -23.02 13.12 25.69
N VAL A 234 -23.75 12.53 26.64
CA VAL A 234 -23.26 12.17 27.97
C VAL A 234 -23.07 10.65 28.04
N LEU A 235 -21.90 10.23 28.52
CA LEU A 235 -21.45 8.85 28.54
C LEU A 235 -21.09 8.41 29.96
N ASN A 236 -21.41 7.15 30.28
CA ASN A 236 -20.96 6.50 31.52
C ASN A 236 -19.63 5.74 31.33
N HIS A 237 -19.14 5.12 32.41
CA HIS A 237 -17.91 4.31 32.42
C HIS A 237 -17.87 3.18 31.37
N ASP A 238 -19.03 2.62 31.02
CA ASP A 238 -19.18 1.57 30.00
C ASP A 238 -19.27 2.13 28.57
N MET A 239 -19.02 3.43 28.36
CA MET A 239 -19.17 4.11 27.06
C MET A 239 -20.60 4.07 26.50
N LYS A 240 -21.61 3.91 27.38
CA LYS A 240 -23.03 3.96 27.02
C LYS A 240 -23.58 5.36 27.15
N ILE A 241 -24.46 5.72 26.23
CA ILE A 241 -25.12 7.04 26.19
C ILE A 241 -26.18 7.09 27.30
N THR A 242 -26.00 7.97 28.29
CA THR A 242 -26.99 8.18 29.35
C THR A 242 -27.98 9.28 28.99
N LEU A 243 -27.48 10.38 28.43
CA LEU A 243 -28.25 11.56 28.02
C LEU A 243 -27.68 12.10 26.72
N ALA A 244 -28.52 12.75 25.93
CA ALA A 244 -28.09 13.43 24.71
C ALA A 244 -28.98 14.64 24.44
N GLY A 245 -28.44 15.61 23.72
CA GLY A 245 -29.20 16.76 23.25
C GLY A 245 -30.25 16.35 22.22
N GLU A 246 -31.36 17.08 22.20
CA GLU A 246 -32.55 16.80 21.38
C GLU A 246 -32.20 16.59 19.90
N LYS A 247 -31.36 17.46 19.33
CA LYS A 247 -31.04 17.44 17.90
C LYS A 247 -30.19 16.25 17.47
N ILE A 248 -29.37 15.68 18.36
CA ILE A 248 -28.66 14.43 18.05
C ILE A 248 -29.64 13.26 17.95
N ILE A 249 -30.63 13.22 18.84
CA ILE A 249 -31.64 12.15 18.85
C ILE A 249 -32.52 12.25 17.61
N GLU A 250 -33.02 13.45 17.28
CA GLU A 250 -33.80 13.69 16.05
C GLU A 250 -33.02 13.27 14.79
N THR A 251 -31.76 13.68 14.70
CA THR A 251 -30.90 13.34 13.56
C THR A 251 -30.67 11.83 13.45
N TRP A 252 -30.48 11.13 14.58
CA TRP A 252 -30.30 9.67 14.57
C TRP A 252 -31.55 8.94 14.10
N ILE A 253 -32.74 9.35 14.55
CA ILE A 253 -34.03 8.79 14.11
C ILE A 253 -34.20 8.98 12.61
N LEU A 254 -33.91 10.18 12.10
CA LEU A 254 -34.01 10.52 10.68
C LEU A 254 -33.13 9.60 9.80
N HIS A 255 -31.94 9.26 10.28
CA HIS A 255 -30.98 8.43 9.55
C HIS A 255 -31.19 6.93 9.72
N ASN A 256 -32.00 6.49 10.69
CA ASN A 256 -32.27 5.09 11.01
C ASN A 256 -33.80 4.83 11.13
N PRO A 257 -34.55 4.94 10.02
CA PRO A 257 -36.01 4.78 10.06
C PRO A 257 -36.39 3.35 10.47
N GLY A 258 -37.21 3.23 11.53
CA GLY A 258 -37.67 1.96 12.09
C GLY A 258 -36.94 1.50 13.36
N ALA A 259 -35.88 2.20 13.78
CA ALA A 259 -35.26 1.98 15.09
C ALA A 259 -36.07 2.66 16.20
N ASN A 260 -36.18 2.02 17.37
CA ASN A 260 -36.87 2.61 18.52
C ASN A 260 -36.04 3.79 19.06
N PRO A 261 -36.60 5.01 19.21
CA PRO A 261 -35.91 6.16 19.82
C PRO A 261 -35.29 5.85 21.18
N LYS A 262 -35.92 4.97 21.98
CA LYS A 262 -35.41 4.55 23.28
C LYS A 262 -34.16 3.67 23.20
N ALA A 263 -33.84 3.11 22.03
CA ALA A 263 -32.63 2.33 21.83
C ALA A 263 -31.37 3.21 21.73
N PHE A 264 -31.51 4.50 21.42
CA PHE A 264 -30.38 5.43 21.39
C PHE A 264 -29.77 5.59 22.79
N ILE A 265 -30.63 5.81 23.80
CA ILE A 265 -30.23 5.91 25.20
C ILE A 265 -29.94 4.50 25.74
N GLY A 266 -28.76 4.31 26.33
CA GLY A 266 -28.28 3.04 26.88
C GLY A 266 -27.46 2.18 25.91
N SER A 267 -27.42 2.55 24.61
CA SER A 267 -26.53 1.92 23.63
C SER A 267 -25.07 2.38 23.78
N CYS A 268 -24.14 1.57 23.30
CA CYS A 268 -22.74 1.94 23.25
C CYS A 268 -22.52 2.97 22.12
N ILE A 269 -21.75 4.03 22.39
CA ILE A 269 -21.46 5.06 21.38
C ILE A 269 -20.82 4.48 20.12
N LEU A 270 -20.03 3.41 20.23
CA LEU A 270 -19.32 2.78 19.10
C LEU A 270 -20.23 2.00 18.16
N ASP A 271 -21.41 1.58 18.62
CA ASP A 271 -22.40 0.90 17.78
C ASP A 271 -23.15 1.90 16.90
N LEU A 272 -23.32 3.13 17.38
CA LEU A 272 -24.05 4.19 16.69
C LEU A 272 -23.14 5.14 15.89
N PHE A 273 -21.91 5.34 16.37
CA PHE A 273 -20.96 6.26 15.79
C PHE A 273 -19.64 5.56 15.47
N LYS A 274 -19.18 5.77 14.23
CA LYS A 274 -17.83 5.42 13.83
C LYS A 274 -16.89 6.56 14.22
N CYS A 275 -15.98 6.30 15.15
CA CYS A 275 -14.93 7.28 15.44
C CYS A 275 -13.94 7.38 14.27
N ARG A 276 -13.72 8.60 13.78
CA ARG A 276 -12.69 8.92 12.81
C ARG A 276 -11.41 9.42 13.46
N ARG A 277 -11.52 10.10 14.62
CA ARG A 277 -10.37 10.65 15.36
C ARG A 277 -10.53 10.52 16.86
N PRO A 278 -9.49 10.09 17.58
CA PRO A 278 -8.13 9.76 17.11
C PRO A 278 -8.04 8.43 16.32
N LYS A 279 -7.12 8.34 15.35
CA LYS A 279 -6.88 7.12 14.56
C LYS A 279 -6.11 6.08 15.39
N ASP A 280 -6.36 4.80 15.14
CA ASP A 280 -5.61 3.66 15.70
C ASP A 280 -5.59 3.56 17.24
N THR A 281 -6.57 4.14 17.92
CA THR A 281 -6.70 4.07 19.39
C THR A 281 -8.03 3.42 19.76
N SER A 282 -8.01 2.39 20.61
CA SER A 282 -9.23 1.85 21.22
C SER A 282 -9.84 2.88 22.16
N ILE A 283 -11.10 3.21 21.92
CA ILE A 283 -11.83 4.22 22.69
C ILE A 283 -12.39 3.55 23.93
N ASN A 284 -11.64 3.70 25.02
CA ASN A 284 -12.02 3.25 26.34
C ASN A 284 -12.08 4.46 27.29
N TRP A 285 -12.83 4.33 28.38
CA TRP A 285 -12.98 5.37 29.39
C TRP A 285 -11.64 5.92 29.90
N GLU A 286 -10.73 5.03 30.30
CA GLU A 286 -9.39 5.39 30.80
C GLU A 286 -8.57 6.13 29.73
N THR A 287 -8.66 5.68 28.49
CA THR A 287 -7.98 6.30 27.35
C THR A 287 -8.49 7.72 27.13
N ILE A 288 -9.81 7.95 27.15
CA ILE A 288 -10.38 9.30 26.98
C ILE A 288 -10.00 10.21 28.14
N LEU A 289 -9.98 9.71 29.38
CA LEU A 289 -9.57 10.47 30.55
C LEU A 289 -8.13 10.99 30.47
N GLN A 290 -7.26 10.26 29.76
CA GLN A 290 -5.89 10.68 29.46
C GLN A 290 -5.86 11.70 28.30
N MET A 291 -6.80 11.64 27.35
CA MET A 291 -6.87 12.46 26.14
C MET A 291 -7.76 13.71 26.25
N ARG A 292 -7.64 14.48 27.33
CA ARG A 292 -8.56 15.60 27.64
C ARG A 292 -8.57 16.75 26.64
N THR A 293 -7.48 16.96 25.91
CA THR A 293 -7.33 18.09 24.98
C THR A 293 -7.52 17.71 23.51
N VAL A 294 -7.78 16.43 23.23
CA VAL A 294 -7.93 15.92 21.85
C VAL A 294 -9.31 16.26 21.32
N LEU A 295 -9.35 16.75 20.07
CA LEU A 295 -10.58 16.92 19.31
C LEU A 295 -11.01 15.56 18.73
N PHE A 296 -12.19 15.11 19.12
CA PHE A 296 -12.80 13.89 18.62
C PHE A 296 -13.70 14.19 17.42
N GLU A 297 -13.69 13.27 16.45
CA GLU A 297 -14.55 13.32 15.29
C GLU A 297 -15.31 11.99 15.17
N PHE A 298 -16.64 12.06 15.23
CA PHE A 298 -17.54 10.92 15.15
C PHE A 298 -18.47 11.05 13.95
N GLU A 299 -18.56 9.99 13.16
CA GLU A 299 -19.49 9.87 12.05
C GLU A 299 -20.65 8.97 12.45
N LEU A 300 -21.88 9.44 12.27
CA LEU A 300 -23.07 8.64 12.54
C LEU A 300 -23.22 7.49 11.54
N ILE A 301 -23.42 6.27 12.06
CA ILE A 301 -23.67 5.07 11.26
C ILE A 301 -25.13 5.08 10.79
N ARG A 302 -25.35 4.71 9.52
CA ARG A 302 -26.67 4.71 8.88
C ARG A 302 -27.09 3.31 8.48
N THR A 303 -28.35 2.97 8.72
CA THR A 303 -28.90 1.64 8.42
C THR A 303 -29.77 1.58 7.14
N GLY A 304 -30.02 2.69 6.42
CA GLY A 304 -30.70 2.63 5.11
C GLY A 304 -30.85 3.96 4.36
N HIS A 305 -31.01 3.89 3.03
CA HIS A 305 -31.34 5.02 2.13
C HIS A 305 -32.81 4.94 1.73
N ASN A 306 -33.73 5.62 2.44
CA ASN A 306 -35.12 5.73 1.99
C ASN A 306 -35.67 7.13 2.24
N ARG A 307 -35.85 7.90 1.15
CA ARG A 307 -36.50 9.22 1.14
C ARG A 307 -37.99 9.14 1.51
N ALA A 308 -38.63 7.98 1.28
CA ALA A 308 -40.02 7.74 1.65
C ALA A 308 -40.26 7.71 3.19
N ALA A 309 -39.23 7.41 3.98
CA ALA A 309 -39.33 7.44 5.44
C ALA A 309 -39.26 8.87 6.01
N TYR A 310 -38.67 9.81 5.26
CA TYR A 310 -38.55 11.22 5.63
C TYR A 310 -39.91 11.91 5.66
N ASP A 311 -40.74 11.73 4.61
CA ASP A 311 -42.10 12.29 4.54
C ASP A 311 -43.07 11.64 5.54
N ALA A 312 -42.79 10.39 5.95
CA ALA A 312 -43.55 9.70 6.98
C ALA A 312 -43.17 10.17 8.40
N ALA A 313 -41.91 10.51 8.65
CA ALA A 313 -41.41 10.97 9.95
C ALA A 313 -41.76 12.43 10.26
N LEU A 314 -41.84 13.31 9.25
CA LEU A 314 -42.20 14.72 9.41
C LEU A 314 -43.67 14.95 9.81
N ASN A 315 -44.54 13.96 9.61
CA ASN A 315 -45.98 14.02 9.91
C ASN A 315 -46.36 13.38 11.25
N ILE A 316 -45.38 13.09 12.13
CA ILE A 316 -45.63 12.39 13.39
C ILE A 316 -45.71 13.42 14.52
N ASP A 317 -46.92 13.67 15.01
CA ASP A 317 -47.15 14.40 16.26
C ASP A 317 -46.69 13.54 17.46
N LEU A 318 -45.81 14.10 18.30
CA LEU A 318 -45.15 13.42 19.41
C LEU A 318 -46.07 13.10 20.63
N GLU A 319 -47.33 13.55 20.64
CA GLU A 319 -48.21 13.46 21.81
C GLU A 319 -49.22 12.30 21.82
N SER A 320 -49.36 11.50 20.74
CA SER A 320 -50.32 10.39 20.72
C SER A 320 -49.68 9.05 20.34
N TYR A 321 -49.19 8.32 21.34
CA TYR A 321 -48.80 6.92 21.20
C TYR A 321 -49.94 5.99 21.65
N ASP A 322 -50.53 5.24 20.72
CA ASP A 322 -51.36 4.06 20.99
C ASP A 322 -50.94 2.92 20.04
N GLU A 323 -50.78 1.69 20.56
CA GLU A 323 -50.15 0.54 19.87
C GLU A 323 -50.82 0.12 18.56
N MET A 324 -52.03 0.59 18.28
CA MET A 324 -52.85 0.17 17.14
C MET A 324 -52.52 0.89 15.81
N SER A 325 -51.85 2.05 15.85
CA SER A 325 -51.56 2.86 14.64
C SER A 325 -50.30 2.40 13.85
N LEU A 326 -49.42 1.61 14.48
CA LEU A 326 -48.16 1.11 13.89
C LEU A 326 -48.39 0.15 12.72
N ASN A 327 -49.44 -0.69 12.79
CA ASN A 327 -49.73 -1.70 11.77
C ASN A 327 -50.33 -1.09 10.49
N GLU A 328 -51.11 -0.02 10.61
CA GLU A 328 -51.70 0.68 9.46
C GLU A 328 -50.67 1.53 8.71
N ALA A 329 -49.77 2.20 9.42
CA ALA A 329 -48.68 2.96 8.81
C ALA A 329 -47.63 2.05 8.13
N GLN A 330 -47.29 0.90 8.73
CA GLN A 330 -46.40 -0.10 8.13
C GLN A 330 -47.00 -0.75 6.88
N SER A 331 -48.30 -1.07 6.90
CA SER A 331 -48.97 -1.71 5.76
C SER A 331 -49.11 -0.77 4.56
N MET A 332 -49.40 0.52 4.77
CA MET A 332 -49.42 1.52 3.69
C MET A 332 -48.02 1.80 3.10
N ALA A 333 -46.97 1.78 3.92
CA ALA A 333 -45.59 1.99 3.46
C ALA A 333 -45.07 0.80 2.62
N ILE A 334 -45.43 -0.43 3.00
CA ILE A 334 -45.08 -1.65 2.26
C ILE A 334 -45.84 -1.74 0.93
N ALA A 335 -47.13 -1.35 0.91
CA ALA A 335 -47.94 -1.35 -0.31
C ALA A 335 -47.42 -0.36 -1.37
N LYS A 336 -47.05 0.86 -0.97
CA LYS A 336 -46.47 1.86 -1.90
C LYS A 336 -45.06 1.51 -2.37
N ALA A 337 -44.29 0.77 -1.59
CA ALA A 337 -42.96 0.30 -1.98
C ALA A 337 -43.00 -0.78 -3.09
N GLN A 338 -44.11 -1.51 -3.22
CA GLN A 338 -44.29 -2.51 -4.28
C GLN A 338 -44.71 -1.87 -5.62
N GLU A 339 -45.52 -0.80 -5.61
CA GLU A 339 -45.97 -0.13 -6.83
C GLU A 339 -44.86 0.67 -7.55
N PHE A 340 -43.83 1.14 -6.84
CA PHE A 340 -42.74 1.94 -7.42
C PHE A 340 -41.60 1.12 -8.07
N ASN A 341 -41.57 -0.18 -7.83
CA ASN A 341 -40.46 -1.05 -8.24
C ASN A 341 -40.57 -1.52 -9.71
N ASP A 342 -41.73 -1.34 -10.34
CA ASP A 342 -41.98 -1.78 -11.72
C ASP A 342 -41.64 -0.74 -12.81
N GLU A 343 -41.51 0.55 -12.47
CA GLU A 343 -41.24 1.60 -13.48
C GLU A 343 -39.75 1.87 -13.78
N HIS A 344 -38.83 1.50 -12.89
CA HIS A 344 -37.42 1.91 -12.99
C HIS A 344 -36.48 0.93 -13.72
N LYS A 345 -36.98 -0.19 -14.27
CA LYS A 345 -36.14 -1.20 -14.96
C LYS A 345 -35.66 -0.84 -16.38
N LYS A 346 -35.81 0.42 -16.86
CA LYS A 346 -35.57 0.75 -18.29
C LYS A 346 -34.55 1.83 -18.64
N VAL A 347 -33.79 2.40 -17.70
CA VAL A 347 -32.77 3.42 -18.06
C VAL A 347 -31.49 3.24 -17.26
N GLU A 348 -30.67 2.27 -17.66
CA GLU A 348 -29.24 2.26 -17.34
C GLU A 348 -28.46 2.22 -18.65
N GLU A 349 -27.85 3.35 -19.05
CA GLU A 349 -26.58 3.37 -19.77
C GLU A 349 -26.01 4.80 -19.92
N LYS A 350 -24.71 4.92 -19.58
CA LYS A 350 -23.70 5.96 -19.90
C LYS A 350 -23.76 7.34 -19.20
N GLU A 351 -22.67 7.70 -18.51
CA GLU A 351 -21.70 8.76 -18.92
C GLU A 351 -20.58 9.01 -17.87
N GLU A 352 -19.33 9.14 -18.35
CA GLU A 352 -18.09 9.48 -17.63
C GLU A 352 -17.90 11.02 -17.49
N ILE A 353 -16.99 11.47 -16.61
CA ILE A 353 -16.67 12.91 -16.36
C ILE A 353 -15.19 13.22 -16.67
N ASP A 354 -14.95 14.36 -17.36
CA ASP A 354 -13.66 14.94 -17.82
C ASP A 354 -12.93 15.77 -16.72
N PRO A 355 -11.58 15.73 -16.56
CA PRO A 355 -10.87 16.25 -15.38
C PRO A 355 -10.61 17.78 -15.30
N ALA A 356 -11.08 18.61 -16.24
CA ALA A 356 -10.58 20.00 -16.36
C ALA A 356 -11.56 21.15 -16.01
N THR A 357 -12.89 20.95 -15.97
CA THR A 357 -13.85 22.09 -16.09
C THR A 357 -14.83 22.34 -14.94
N GLY A 358 -14.73 21.63 -13.81
CA GLY A 358 -15.18 22.19 -12.52
C GLY A 358 -16.67 22.60 -12.33
N LYS A 359 -17.65 21.98 -12.99
CA LYS A 359 -19.09 21.95 -12.59
C LYS A 359 -19.76 20.69 -13.17
N GLN A 360 -20.71 19.99 -12.57
CA GLN A 360 -21.16 19.86 -11.18
C GLN A 360 -21.58 18.38 -11.07
N ARG A 361 -21.13 17.67 -10.03
CA ARG A 361 -21.67 16.35 -9.66
C ARG A 361 -23.19 16.46 -9.56
N ARG A 362 -23.92 15.42 -9.99
CA ARG A 362 -25.32 15.21 -9.54
C ARG A 362 -25.36 15.46 -8.02
N PRO A 363 -26.37 16.16 -7.48
CA PRO A 363 -26.57 16.16 -6.04
C PRO A 363 -26.70 14.69 -5.63
N SER A 364 -25.88 14.26 -4.68
CA SER A 364 -26.01 12.92 -4.11
C SER A 364 -27.44 12.79 -3.56
N ASP A 365 -28.27 12.01 -4.23
CA ASP A 365 -29.73 11.98 -4.05
C ASP A 365 -30.14 11.13 -2.82
N GLY A 366 -29.48 11.36 -1.69
CA GLY A 366 -29.72 10.70 -0.42
C GLY A 366 -29.16 11.51 0.75
N LEU A 367 -29.77 11.36 1.93
CA LEU A 367 -29.31 11.97 3.17
C LEU A 367 -27.80 11.69 3.34
N ARG A 368 -26.98 12.64 3.79
CA ARG A 368 -25.54 12.41 4.07
C ARG A 368 -25.33 12.06 5.55
N SER A 369 -24.33 11.25 5.91
CA SER A 369 -24.01 10.98 7.32
C SER A 369 -23.58 12.27 8.02
N ILE A 370 -24.13 12.54 9.21
CA ILE A 370 -23.69 13.65 10.05
C ILE A 370 -22.30 13.36 10.63
N LEU A 371 -21.42 14.34 10.53
CA LEU A 371 -20.09 14.30 11.14
C LEU A 371 -20.05 15.31 12.29
N LEU A 372 -19.78 14.81 13.50
CA LEU A 372 -19.72 15.60 14.72
C LEU A 372 -18.27 15.79 15.13
N LYS A 373 -17.89 17.05 15.41
CA LYS A 373 -16.55 17.41 15.90
C LYS A 373 -16.67 18.12 17.24
N GLY A 374 -15.87 17.69 18.21
CA GLY A 374 -15.99 18.20 19.58
C GLY A 374 -14.87 17.77 20.52
N GLN A 375 -14.96 18.20 21.77
CA GLN A 375 -14.06 17.77 22.85
C GLN A 375 -14.84 16.95 23.88
N MET A 376 -14.16 16.00 24.52
CA MET A 376 -14.71 15.23 25.63
C MET A 376 -14.22 15.77 26.97
N PHE A 377 -15.14 16.05 27.88
CA PHE A 377 -14.87 16.55 29.21
C PHE A 377 -15.34 15.56 30.26
N TYR A 378 -14.51 15.34 31.28
CA TYR A 378 -14.91 14.56 32.44
C TYR A 378 -15.45 15.48 33.53
N ILE A 379 -16.72 15.28 33.88
CA ILE A 379 -17.38 16.01 34.96
C ILE A 379 -17.33 15.16 36.23
N LYS A 380 -16.58 15.66 37.22
CA LYS A 380 -16.38 14.98 38.50
C LYS A 380 -17.67 14.83 39.30
N ASP A 381 -18.56 15.82 39.23
CA ASP A 381 -19.77 15.88 40.07
C ASP A 381 -20.82 14.83 39.68
N VAL A 382 -20.87 14.46 38.39
CA VAL A 382 -21.81 13.49 37.81
C VAL A 382 -21.11 12.17 37.44
N ASP A 383 -19.80 12.10 37.66
CA ASP A 383 -18.91 10.98 37.29
C ASP A 383 -19.17 10.47 35.86
N SER A 384 -19.31 11.39 34.91
CA SER A 384 -19.71 11.12 33.54
C SER A 384 -18.85 11.90 32.54
N LEU A 385 -18.66 11.36 31.34
CA LEU A 385 -18.00 12.04 30.24
C LEU A 385 -19.03 12.79 29.39
N ILE A 386 -18.81 14.07 29.12
CA ILE A 386 -19.62 14.87 28.22
C ILE A 386 -18.85 15.15 26.94
N PHE A 387 -19.38 14.73 25.81
CA PHE A 387 -18.91 15.11 24.49
C PHE A 387 -19.68 16.33 24.00
N LEU A 388 -19.03 17.49 24.04
CA LEU A 388 -19.55 18.74 23.49
C LEU A 388 -19.11 18.85 22.05
N CYS A 389 -20.06 18.77 21.11
CA CYS A 389 -19.74 18.74 19.70
C CYS A 389 -20.60 19.71 18.89
N SER A 390 -20.16 19.92 17.65
CA SER A 390 -20.89 20.66 16.65
C SER A 390 -20.86 19.88 15.33
N PRO A 391 -21.96 19.89 14.56
CA PRO A 391 -21.97 19.26 13.25
C PRO A 391 -21.08 20.03 12.27
N LEU A 392 -20.33 19.27 11.48
CA LEU A 392 -19.52 19.79 10.38
C LEU A 392 -20.38 19.83 9.11
N ILE A 393 -20.73 21.04 8.66
CA ILE A 393 -21.64 21.33 7.56
C ILE A 393 -21.00 22.38 6.64
N GLU A 394 -20.85 22.08 5.36
CA GLU A 394 -20.17 22.99 4.43
C GLU A 394 -21.04 24.15 3.94
N ASN A 395 -22.23 23.78 3.49
CA ASN A 395 -23.13 24.65 2.76
C ASN A 395 -24.58 24.40 3.20
N LEU A 396 -25.44 25.35 2.86
CA LEU A 396 -26.87 25.27 3.15
C LEU A 396 -27.53 24.06 2.46
N ASP A 397 -26.99 23.59 1.34
CA ASP A 397 -27.51 22.40 0.65
C ASP A 397 -27.25 21.10 1.45
N GLU A 398 -26.06 20.97 2.06
CA GLU A 398 -25.72 19.83 2.91
C GLU A 398 -26.46 19.87 4.25
N LEU A 399 -26.72 21.06 4.78
CA LEU A 399 -27.59 21.26 5.95
C LEU A 399 -28.97 20.62 5.72
N HIS A 400 -29.63 20.97 4.62
CA HIS A 400 -30.90 20.34 4.23
C HIS A 400 -30.75 18.86 3.91
N GLY A 401 -29.63 18.45 3.29
CA GLY A 401 -29.32 17.05 3.00
C GLY A 401 -29.02 16.18 4.22
N ILE A 402 -28.88 16.75 5.42
CA ILE A 402 -28.77 16.02 6.69
C ILE A 402 -30.11 16.06 7.45
N GLY A 403 -31.06 16.92 7.03
CA GLY A 403 -32.33 17.13 7.71
C GLY A 403 -32.23 18.06 8.93
N LEU A 404 -31.17 18.87 8.99
CA LEU A 404 -31.01 19.93 9.98
C LEU A 404 -31.40 21.27 9.38
N TYR A 405 -31.77 22.21 10.23
CA TYR A 405 -32.01 23.61 9.90
C TYR A 405 -31.03 24.52 10.61
N LEU A 406 -30.94 25.77 10.14
CA LEU A 406 -30.02 26.75 10.71
C LEU A 406 -30.32 27.08 12.18
N ASN A 407 -31.58 26.93 12.58
CA ASN A 407 -32.04 27.15 13.96
C ASN A 407 -31.66 26.02 14.91
N ASP A 408 -31.37 24.82 14.38
CA ASP A 408 -30.99 23.67 15.21
C ASP A 408 -29.53 23.75 15.65
N LEU A 409 -28.72 24.61 15.00
CA LEU A 409 -27.32 24.85 15.36
C LEU A 409 -27.19 25.70 16.63
N ASN A 410 -26.15 25.42 17.43
CA ASN A 410 -25.89 26.13 18.68
C ASN A 410 -25.93 27.67 18.48
N PRO A 411 -26.75 28.41 19.23
CA PRO A 411 -26.96 29.84 19.02
C PRO A 411 -25.76 30.69 19.42
N HIS A 412 -24.94 30.19 20.34
CA HIS A 412 -23.77 30.86 20.91
C HIS A 412 -22.43 30.38 20.30
N GLY A 413 -22.49 29.62 19.20
CA GLY A 413 -21.31 29.09 18.51
C GLY A 413 -21.06 29.74 17.14
N LEU A 414 -19.84 29.54 16.61
CA LEU A 414 -19.46 30.01 15.26
C LEU A 414 -20.04 29.14 14.14
N SER A 415 -20.60 27.96 14.46
CA SER A 415 -21.08 27.00 13.46
C SER A 415 -22.13 27.62 12.51
N ARG A 416 -23.08 28.37 13.06
CA ARG A 416 -24.13 29.05 12.28
C ARG A 416 -23.56 30.07 11.30
N GLU A 417 -22.61 30.89 11.75
CA GLU A 417 -21.94 31.89 10.92
C GLU A 417 -21.07 31.26 9.85
N LEU A 418 -20.35 30.18 10.19
CA LEU A 418 -19.50 29.45 9.25
C LEU A 418 -20.31 28.78 8.13
N VAL A 419 -21.48 28.23 8.44
CA VAL A 419 -22.41 27.66 7.44
C VAL A 419 -22.97 28.76 6.55
N MET A 420 -23.36 29.91 7.11
CA MET A 420 -23.83 31.07 6.33
C MET A 420 -22.75 31.66 5.42
N ALA A 421 -21.51 31.72 5.89
CA ALA A 421 -20.37 32.22 5.11
C ALA A 421 -19.86 31.20 4.07
N GLY A 422 -20.29 29.93 4.14
CA GLY A 422 -19.77 28.85 3.30
C GLY A 422 -18.30 28.51 3.58
N TRP A 423 -17.79 28.83 4.78
CA TRP A 423 -16.35 28.79 5.11
C TRP A 423 -15.90 27.51 5.80
N GLN A 424 -16.75 26.48 5.95
CA GLN A 424 -16.37 25.20 6.57
C GLN A 424 -15.49 24.29 5.69
N HIS A 425 -14.89 24.80 4.61
CA HIS A 425 -14.08 24.03 3.65
C HIS A 425 -12.90 23.24 4.26
N CYS A 426 -12.33 23.69 5.38
CA CYS A 426 -11.11 23.06 5.92
C CYS A 426 -11.33 21.60 6.35
N SER A 427 -12.43 21.27 7.04
CA SER A 427 -12.63 19.90 7.55
C SER A 427 -12.83 18.88 6.42
N LYS A 428 -13.50 19.25 5.31
CA LYS A 428 -13.69 18.32 4.18
C LYS A 428 -12.49 18.28 3.24
N LEU A 429 -11.75 19.37 3.08
CA LEU A 429 -10.45 19.32 2.41
C LEU A 429 -9.57 18.24 3.03
N GLU A 430 -9.57 18.15 4.36
CA GLU A 430 -8.86 17.09 5.07
C GLU A 430 -9.39 15.69 4.73
N ILE A 431 -10.71 15.50 4.68
CA ILE A 431 -11.35 14.23 4.27
C ILE A 431 -10.99 13.88 2.81
N MET A 432 -10.95 14.86 1.92
CA MET A 432 -10.57 14.66 0.52
C MET A 432 -9.10 14.25 0.41
N PHE A 433 -8.20 14.88 1.16
CA PHE A 433 -6.80 14.49 1.20
C PHE A 433 -6.61 13.07 1.73
N GLU A 434 -7.31 12.70 2.80
CA GLU A 434 -7.25 11.33 3.34
C GLU A 434 -7.76 10.30 2.33
N LYS A 435 -8.84 10.62 1.61
CA LYS A 435 -9.39 9.74 0.56
C LYS A 435 -8.43 9.60 -0.63
N GLU A 436 -7.77 10.68 -1.02
CA GLU A 436 -6.73 10.64 -2.06
C GLU A 436 -5.49 9.86 -1.62
N GLU A 437 -5.07 9.98 -0.35
CA GLU A 437 -3.97 9.18 0.20
C GLU A 437 -4.31 7.68 0.16
N GLN A 438 -5.50 7.29 0.63
CA GLN A 438 -5.96 5.90 0.55
C GLN A 438 -6.00 5.39 -0.90
N ARG A 439 -6.52 6.21 -1.81
CA ARG A 439 -6.57 5.86 -3.24
C ARG A 439 -5.17 5.71 -3.85
N SER A 440 -4.22 6.55 -3.45
CA SER A 440 -2.82 6.46 -3.87
C SER A 440 -2.20 5.15 -3.40
N ASP A 441 -2.40 4.78 -2.13
CA ASP A 441 -1.87 3.54 -1.55
C ASP A 441 -2.48 2.29 -2.22
N GLU A 442 -3.78 2.32 -2.52
CA GLU A 442 -4.46 1.26 -3.27
C GLU A 442 -3.92 1.14 -4.70
N LEU A 443 -3.70 2.26 -5.37
CA LEU A 443 -3.15 2.30 -6.72
C LEU A 443 -1.72 1.77 -6.77
N GLU A 444 -0.88 2.12 -5.79
CA GLU A 444 0.50 1.62 -5.69
C GLU A 444 0.51 0.09 -5.56
N LYS A 445 -0.30 -0.48 -4.66
CA LYS A 445 -0.45 -1.94 -4.53
C LYS A 445 -0.96 -2.60 -5.81
N SER A 446 -1.92 -1.95 -6.48
CA SER A 446 -2.45 -2.45 -7.75
C SER A 446 -1.37 -2.48 -8.84
N LEU A 447 -0.49 -1.46 -8.87
CA LEU A 447 0.60 -1.35 -9.83
C LEU A 447 1.69 -2.40 -9.57
N GLU A 448 2.05 -2.63 -8.30
CA GLU A 448 2.96 -3.72 -7.91
C GLU A 448 2.43 -5.09 -8.30
N LEU A 449 1.14 -5.34 -8.07
CA LEU A 449 0.47 -6.56 -8.51
C LEU A 449 0.53 -6.67 -10.03
N ALA A 450 0.16 -5.63 -10.77
CA ALA A 450 0.19 -5.64 -12.23
C ALA A 450 1.60 -5.94 -12.79
N ASP A 451 2.64 -5.39 -12.18
CA ASP A 451 4.03 -5.68 -12.53
C ASP A 451 4.40 -7.14 -12.24
N SER A 452 3.91 -7.72 -11.13
CA SER A 452 4.14 -9.14 -10.81
C SER A 452 3.47 -10.07 -11.83
N TRP A 453 2.21 -9.78 -12.20
CA TRP A 453 1.46 -10.53 -13.22
C TRP A 453 2.11 -10.41 -14.59
N LYS A 454 2.62 -9.23 -14.93
CA LYS A 454 3.35 -9.00 -16.17
C LYS A 454 4.63 -9.84 -16.24
N ARG A 455 5.40 -9.92 -15.16
CA ARG A 455 6.61 -10.77 -15.10
C ARG A 455 6.27 -12.25 -15.28
N GLN A 456 5.23 -12.74 -14.60
CA GLN A 456 4.77 -14.12 -14.77
C GLN A 456 4.29 -14.41 -16.20
N GLY A 457 3.56 -13.46 -16.80
CA GLY A 457 3.14 -13.55 -18.20
C GLY A 457 4.33 -13.58 -19.17
N ASP A 458 5.34 -12.75 -18.93
CA ASP A 458 6.56 -12.70 -19.73
C ASP A 458 7.36 -14.02 -19.63
N GLU A 459 7.50 -14.59 -18.43
CA GLU A 459 8.16 -15.87 -18.20
C GLU A 459 7.47 -17.03 -18.93
N LEU A 460 6.13 -17.09 -18.86
CA LEU A 460 5.35 -18.08 -19.61
C LEU A 460 5.52 -17.91 -21.12
N LEU A 461 5.51 -16.69 -21.64
CA LEU A 461 5.72 -16.44 -23.07
C LEU A 461 7.10 -16.91 -23.53
N TYR A 462 8.15 -16.61 -22.76
CA TYR A 462 9.53 -17.02 -23.08
C TYR A 462 9.77 -18.52 -22.94
N SER A 463 8.90 -19.25 -22.24
CA SER A 463 8.94 -20.72 -22.21
C SER A 463 8.37 -21.36 -23.49
N MET A 464 7.52 -20.65 -24.24
CA MET A 464 6.88 -21.15 -25.47
C MET A 464 7.56 -20.66 -26.75
N ILE A 465 8.13 -19.45 -26.72
CA ILE A 465 8.71 -18.78 -27.89
C ILE A 465 10.10 -18.23 -27.49
N PRO A 466 11.11 -18.31 -28.35
CA PRO A 466 12.42 -17.76 -28.01
C PRO A 466 12.36 -16.25 -27.71
N ARG A 467 13.13 -15.79 -26.72
CA ARG A 467 13.17 -14.36 -26.31
C ARG A 467 13.33 -13.38 -27.47
N PRO A 468 14.28 -13.57 -28.42
CA PRO A 468 14.46 -12.62 -29.53
C PRO A 468 13.20 -12.51 -30.40
N ILE A 469 12.49 -13.62 -30.60
CA ILE A 469 11.27 -13.67 -31.42
C ILE A 469 10.09 -13.06 -30.66
N ALA A 470 9.94 -13.36 -29.36
CA ALA A 470 8.90 -12.80 -28.51
C ALA A 470 9.02 -11.27 -28.38
N GLU A 471 10.24 -10.73 -28.33
CA GLU A 471 10.49 -9.28 -28.34
C GLU A 471 10.14 -8.61 -29.66
N ARG A 472 10.49 -9.23 -30.80
CA ARG A 472 10.10 -8.75 -32.14
C ARG A 472 8.58 -8.76 -32.32
N MET A 473 7.91 -9.82 -31.84
CA MET A 473 6.45 -9.90 -31.82
C MET A 473 5.82 -8.79 -30.96
N ARG A 474 6.40 -8.45 -29.80
CA ARG A 474 5.93 -7.36 -28.94
C ARG A 474 6.05 -5.99 -29.62
N LYS A 475 7.05 -5.80 -30.48
CA LYS A 475 7.24 -4.59 -31.29
C LYS A 475 6.37 -4.54 -32.54
N SER A 476 5.51 -5.55 -32.76
CA SER A 476 4.66 -5.69 -33.95
C SER A 476 5.45 -5.70 -35.26
N GLU A 477 6.66 -6.28 -35.27
CA GLU A 477 7.43 -6.45 -36.50
C GLU A 477 6.81 -7.57 -37.37
N GLU A 478 6.51 -7.27 -38.64
CA GLU A 478 5.83 -8.20 -39.57
C GLU A 478 6.70 -9.39 -40.02
N HIS A 479 8.03 -9.34 -39.80
CA HIS A 479 8.99 -10.33 -40.28
C HIS A 479 9.43 -11.31 -39.19
N VAL A 480 8.51 -12.17 -38.74
CA VAL A 480 8.80 -13.26 -37.79
C VAL A 480 9.36 -14.53 -38.47
N CYS A 481 9.62 -14.46 -39.79
CA CYS A 481 10.16 -15.55 -40.59
C CYS A 481 11.59 -15.21 -41.03
N GLN A 482 12.54 -16.12 -40.76
CA GLN A 482 13.96 -15.95 -41.09
C GLN A 482 14.52 -17.23 -41.69
N SER A 483 15.31 -17.08 -42.77
CA SER A 483 16.10 -18.16 -43.33
C SER A 483 17.44 -18.27 -42.62
N PHE A 484 17.85 -19.49 -42.28
CA PHE A 484 19.13 -19.81 -41.70
C PHE A 484 19.87 -20.77 -42.64
N GLU A 485 21.10 -20.42 -43.03
CA GLU A 485 21.89 -21.20 -44.00
C GLU A 485 22.50 -22.46 -43.37
N GLU A 486 22.97 -22.35 -42.13
CA GLU A 486 23.60 -23.44 -41.39
C GLU A 486 22.98 -23.63 -40.02
N VAL A 487 22.24 -24.73 -39.85
CA VAL A 487 21.59 -25.11 -38.60
C VAL A 487 21.74 -26.62 -38.41
N SER A 488 21.89 -27.08 -37.17
CA SER A 488 21.85 -28.52 -36.83
C SER A 488 20.55 -28.85 -36.12
N VAL A 489 19.81 -29.81 -36.69
CA VAL A 489 18.54 -30.29 -36.16
C VAL A 489 18.75 -31.66 -35.54
N ILE A 490 18.28 -31.84 -34.30
CA ILE A 490 18.36 -33.09 -33.55
C ILE A 490 16.95 -33.64 -33.31
N PHE A 491 16.79 -34.92 -33.59
CA PHE A 491 15.59 -35.71 -33.32
C PHE A 491 15.98 -36.84 -32.36
N ILE A 492 15.29 -36.94 -31.23
CA ILE A 492 15.47 -37.99 -30.21
C ILE A 492 14.14 -38.71 -30.06
N GLU A 493 14.06 -39.97 -30.44
CA GLU A 493 12.86 -40.78 -30.20
C GLU A 493 13.05 -41.68 -28.99
N VAL A 494 12.02 -41.71 -28.15
CA VAL A 494 11.93 -42.63 -27.01
C VAL A 494 11.18 -43.89 -27.44
N LEU A 495 11.86 -45.02 -27.41
CA LEU A 495 11.36 -46.34 -27.77
C LEU A 495 10.87 -47.09 -26.52
N ASN A 496 10.05 -48.12 -26.74
CA ASN A 496 9.54 -49.04 -25.71
C ASN A 496 8.73 -48.35 -24.58
N VAL A 497 8.15 -47.18 -24.85
CA VAL A 497 7.29 -46.49 -23.88
C VAL A 497 5.87 -47.09 -23.84
N TYR A 498 5.43 -47.70 -24.94
CA TYR A 498 4.10 -48.29 -25.07
C TYR A 498 4.19 -49.61 -25.86
N ASP A 499 3.81 -50.73 -25.23
CA ASP A 499 3.65 -51.99 -25.95
C ASP A 499 2.26 -52.01 -26.60
N SER A 500 2.24 -52.14 -27.93
CA SER A 500 1.02 -52.02 -28.76
C SER A 500 -0.03 -53.10 -28.45
N GLY A 501 0.30 -54.11 -27.64
CA GLY A 501 -0.60 -55.17 -27.18
C GLY A 501 -1.33 -54.90 -25.86
N SER A 502 -1.00 -53.83 -25.13
CA SER A 502 -1.62 -53.51 -23.84
C SER A 502 -2.75 -52.46 -24.01
N ASN A 503 -3.98 -52.85 -23.69
CA ASN A 503 -5.20 -52.02 -23.87
C ASN A 503 -5.72 -51.44 -22.54
N SER A 504 -4.90 -51.38 -21.49
CA SER A 504 -5.35 -50.88 -20.18
C SER A 504 -5.11 -49.37 -20.04
N ILE A 505 -6.04 -48.69 -19.35
CA ILE A 505 -5.93 -47.25 -19.04
C ILE A 505 -4.70 -46.97 -18.15
N GLN A 506 -4.30 -47.93 -17.32
CA GLN A 506 -3.15 -47.81 -16.43
C GLN A 506 -1.82 -47.78 -17.19
N ASP A 507 -1.69 -48.59 -18.24
CA ASP A 507 -0.48 -48.60 -19.10
C ASP A 507 -0.32 -47.26 -19.83
N ALA A 508 -1.42 -46.66 -20.28
CA ALA A 508 -1.40 -45.33 -20.90
C ALA A 508 -0.99 -44.22 -19.90
N MET A 509 -1.49 -44.26 -18.66
CA MET A 509 -1.07 -43.32 -17.61
C MET A 509 0.42 -43.47 -17.25
N GLN A 510 0.90 -44.72 -17.19
CA GLN A 510 2.31 -45.02 -16.94
C GLN A 510 3.19 -44.56 -18.11
N ALA A 511 2.77 -44.78 -19.36
CA ALA A 511 3.47 -44.32 -20.56
C ALA A 511 3.65 -42.79 -20.56
N VAL A 512 2.59 -42.02 -20.26
CA VAL A 512 2.65 -40.55 -20.16
C VAL A 512 3.59 -40.13 -19.03
N THR A 513 3.54 -40.81 -17.88
CA THR A 513 4.41 -40.50 -16.74
C THR A 513 5.89 -40.77 -17.08
N THR A 514 6.18 -41.88 -17.75
CA THR A 514 7.54 -42.22 -18.22
C THR A 514 8.03 -41.23 -19.25
N LEU A 515 7.19 -40.84 -20.22
CA LEU A 515 7.52 -39.85 -21.23
C LEU A 515 7.81 -38.48 -20.62
N ASN A 516 6.99 -38.03 -19.67
CA ASN A 516 7.24 -36.78 -18.93
C ASN A 516 8.55 -36.82 -18.14
N LYS A 517 8.89 -37.96 -17.51
CA LYS A 517 10.18 -38.12 -16.81
C LYS A 517 11.36 -38.03 -17.77
N VAL A 518 11.30 -38.73 -18.91
CA VAL A 518 12.36 -38.68 -19.93
C VAL A 518 12.49 -37.27 -20.49
N PHE A 519 11.39 -36.63 -20.89
CA PHE A 519 11.41 -35.27 -21.45
C PHE A 519 11.90 -34.22 -20.44
N SER A 520 11.55 -34.35 -19.16
CA SER A 520 12.08 -33.47 -18.12
C SER A 520 13.60 -33.65 -17.96
N ALA A 521 14.09 -34.90 -18.01
CA ALA A 521 15.52 -35.17 -17.97
C ALA A 521 16.25 -34.61 -19.20
N LEU A 522 15.63 -34.64 -20.39
CA LEU A 522 16.14 -34.02 -21.61
C LEU A 522 16.18 -32.49 -21.49
N ASP A 523 15.10 -31.88 -20.97
CA ASP A 523 14.98 -30.42 -20.81
C ASP A 523 16.06 -29.88 -19.87
N GLU A 524 16.38 -30.60 -18.80
CA GLU A 524 17.49 -30.27 -17.89
C GLU A 524 18.88 -30.28 -18.56
N GLU A 525 19.09 -31.05 -19.64
CA GLU A 525 20.37 -31.08 -20.38
C GLU A 525 20.52 -29.94 -21.40
N ILE A 526 19.44 -29.20 -21.67
CA ILE A 526 19.46 -27.97 -22.44
C ILE A 526 19.93 -26.83 -21.53
N ILE A 527 21.21 -26.88 -21.15
CA ILE A 527 21.87 -25.88 -20.32
C ILE A 527 22.40 -24.72 -21.19
N SER A 528 22.73 -25.01 -22.45
CA SER A 528 23.30 -24.03 -23.38
C SER A 528 22.21 -23.12 -23.96
N PRO A 529 22.38 -21.79 -23.92
CA PRO A 529 21.42 -20.85 -24.53
C PRO A 529 21.32 -20.99 -26.07
N PHE A 530 22.20 -21.79 -26.67
CA PHE A 530 22.32 -21.96 -28.12
C PHE A 530 21.61 -23.20 -28.66
N VAL A 531 20.89 -23.94 -27.82
CA VAL A 531 20.00 -25.03 -28.25
C VAL A 531 18.59 -24.71 -27.82
N TYR A 532 17.67 -24.69 -28.79
CA TYR A 532 16.27 -24.39 -28.57
C TYR A 532 15.40 -25.63 -28.77
N LYS A 533 14.49 -25.89 -27.82
CA LYS A 533 13.49 -26.95 -27.90
C LYS A 533 12.36 -26.54 -28.84
N VAL A 534 12.10 -27.35 -29.85
CA VAL A 534 11.04 -27.12 -30.85
C VAL A 534 9.82 -27.99 -30.49
N GLU A 535 8.75 -27.90 -31.27
CA GLU A 535 7.60 -28.78 -31.15
C GLU A 535 7.97 -30.28 -31.22
N THR A 536 7.49 -31.04 -30.24
CA THR A 536 7.61 -32.50 -30.18
C THR A 536 6.41 -33.16 -30.85
N VAL A 537 6.65 -34.19 -31.67
CA VAL A 537 5.59 -34.96 -32.33
C VAL A 537 5.55 -36.35 -31.70
N GLY A 538 4.52 -36.62 -30.89
CA GLY A 538 4.35 -37.92 -30.23
C GLY A 538 5.50 -38.25 -29.26
N MET A 539 6.25 -39.31 -29.55
CA MET A 539 7.38 -39.78 -28.73
C MET A 539 8.74 -39.21 -29.16
N VAL A 540 8.72 -38.21 -30.05
CA VAL A 540 9.91 -37.64 -30.65
C VAL A 540 10.17 -36.24 -30.12
N TYR A 541 11.32 -36.09 -29.48
CA TYR A 541 11.84 -34.83 -28.97
C TYR A 541 12.68 -34.15 -30.03
N MET A 542 12.30 -32.93 -30.41
CA MET A 542 13.00 -32.14 -31.44
C MET A 542 13.67 -30.93 -30.79
N ALA A 543 14.95 -30.76 -31.07
CA ALA A 543 15.67 -29.53 -30.73
C ALA A 543 16.52 -29.06 -31.90
N VAL A 544 16.94 -27.79 -31.83
CA VAL A 544 17.71 -27.15 -32.89
C VAL A 544 18.83 -26.31 -32.30
N SER A 545 19.99 -26.34 -32.93
CA SER A 545 21.09 -25.41 -32.64
C SER A 545 21.42 -24.58 -33.86
N GLY A 546 21.66 -23.28 -33.67
CA GLY A 546 21.86 -22.30 -34.75
C GLY A 546 20.59 -21.54 -35.18
N ALA A 547 19.47 -21.77 -34.50
CA ALA A 547 18.23 -20.99 -34.60
C ALA A 547 17.58 -20.89 -33.20
N PRO A 548 17.00 -19.74 -32.80
CA PRO A 548 16.82 -18.50 -33.56
C PRO A 548 18.08 -17.64 -33.69
N ASP A 549 19.08 -17.86 -32.84
CA ASP A 549 20.35 -17.12 -32.88
C ASP A 549 21.37 -17.90 -33.70
N ILE A 550 21.97 -17.22 -34.69
CA ILE A 550 22.97 -17.81 -35.58
C ILE A 550 24.22 -18.13 -34.75
N ASN A 551 24.63 -19.40 -34.79
CA ASN A 551 25.81 -19.87 -34.06
C ASN A 551 26.70 -20.71 -34.99
N PRO A 552 27.99 -20.36 -35.17
CA PRO A 552 28.93 -21.15 -35.98
C PRO A 552 29.23 -22.53 -35.39
N LEU A 553 29.09 -22.72 -34.07
CA LEU A 553 29.33 -23.98 -33.36
C LEU A 553 28.06 -24.83 -33.20
N HIS A 554 27.07 -24.63 -34.08
CA HIS A 554 25.78 -25.31 -33.99
C HIS A 554 25.89 -26.85 -34.01
N ALA A 555 26.82 -27.40 -34.79
CA ALA A 555 27.01 -28.85 -34.92
C ALA A 555 27.66 -29.47 -33.66
N GLU A 556 28.56 -28.73 -33.01
CA GLU A 556 29.21 -29.11 -31.74
C GLU A 556 28.16 -29.23 -30.65
N HIS A 557 27.39 -28.16 -30.42
CA HIS A 557 26.34 -28.13 -29.40
C HIS A 557 25.27 -29.21 -29.59
N ALA A 558 24.92 -29.54 -30.84
CA ALA A 558 23.97 -30.62 -31.14
C ALA A 558 24.54 -32.00 -30.80
N CYS A 559 25.82 -32.28 -31.12
CA CYS A 559 26.47 -33.55 -30.81
C CYS A 559 26.71 -33.72 -29.32
N ASP A 560 27.13 -32.64 -28.65
CA ASP A 560 27.29 -32.58 -27.21
C ASP A 560 25.99 -32.85 -26.47
N LEU A 561 24.88 -32.24 -26.91
CA LEU A 561 23.57 -32.54 -26.35
C LEU A 561 23.22 -34.01 -26.54
N ALA A 562 23.43 -34.57 -27.74
CA ALA A 562 23.14 -35.98 -28.01
C ALA A 562 23.93 -36.93 -27.10
N LEU A 563 25.23 -36.68 -26.87
CA LEU A 563 26.07 -37.47 -25.98
C LEU A 563 25.63 -37.34 -24.51
N ARG A 564 25.34 -36.12 -24.04
CA ARG A 564 24.86 -35.87 -22.67
C ARG A 564 23.52 -36.54 -22.39
N VAL A 565 22.56 -36.38 -23.31
CA VAL A 565 21.25 -37.04 -23.26
C VAL A 565 21.41 -38.55 -23.19
N MET A 566 22.25 -39.12 -24.06
CA MET A 566 22.52 -40.56 -24.09
C MET A 566 23.09 -41.08 -22.77
N LYS A 567 23.96 -40.32 -22.13
CA LYS A 567 24.49 -40.66 -20.80
C LYS A 567 23.42 -40.55 -19.72
N LYS A 568 22.68 -39.44 -19.67
CA LYS A 568 21.69 -39.18 -18.63
C LYS A 568 20.52 -40.17 -18.62
N VAL A 569 20.06 -40.57 -19.79
CA VAL A 569 18.97 -41.57 -19.90
C VAL A 569 19.46 -42.96 -19.46
N LYS A 570 20.74 -43.31 -19.70
CA LYS A 570 21.34 -44.52 -19.13
C LYS A 570 21.44 -44.45 -17.60
N ASP A 571 21.88 -43.32 -17.07
CA ASP A 571 22.07 -43.11 -15.63
C ASP A 571 20.73 -43.09 -14.86
N HIS A 572 19.65 -42.63 -15.49
CA HIS A 572 18.30 -42.64 -14.89
C HIS A 572 17.73 -44.05 -14.69
N GLY A 573 18.30 -45.09 -15.30
CA GLY A 573 17.96 -46.49 -15.02
C GLY A 573 16.49 -46.85 -15.22
N LEU A 574 15.79 -46.24 -16.18
CA LEU A 574 14.40 -46.59 -16.50
C LEU A 574 14.37 -47.97 -17.17
N PRO A 575 13.66 -48.97 -16.61
CA PRO A 575 13.60 -50.31 -17.19
C PRO A 575 12.93 -50.25 -18.57
N ASP A 576 13.54 -50.94 -19.53
CA ASP A 576 13.09 -51.14 -20.92
C ASP A 576 13.05 -49.91 -21.85
N VAL A 577 13.32 -48.70 -21.37
CA VAL A 577 13.33 -47.50 -22.23
C VAL A 577 14.64 -47.41 -23.02
N ALA A 578 14.54 -47.37 -24.35
CA ALA A 578 15.67 -47.11 -25.24
C ALA A 578 15.46 -45.77 -25.95
N ILE A 579 16.56 -45.08 -26.26
CA ILE A 579 16.51 -43.86 -27.08
C ILE A 579 17.36 -44.03 -28.32
N ARG A 580 16.94 -43.39 -29.41
CA ARG A 580 17.72 -43.26 -30.64
C ARG A 580 17.76 -41.80 -31.07
N VAL A 581 18.89 -41.39 -31.61
CA VAL A 581 19.15 -39.98 -31.93
C VAL A 581 19.58 -39.84 -33.38
N GLY A 582 18.94 -38.92 -34.11
CA GLY A 582 19.31 -38.55 -35.47
C GLY A 582 19.66 -37.07 -35.56
N ILE A 583 20.79 -36.76 -36.21
CA ILE A 583 21.25 -35.38 -36.41
C ILE A 583 21.51 -35.13 -37.89
N ASN A 584 21.01 -34.01 -38.40
CA ASN A 584 21.34 -33.51 -39.72
C ASN A 584 21.54 -31.98 -39.69
N SER A 585 22.46 -31.50 -40.51
CA SER A 585 22.79 -30.08 -40.63
C SER A 585 22.52 -29.58 -42.04
N GLY A 586 22.07 -28.33 -42.15
CA GLY A 586 21.76 -27.71 -43.44
C GLY A 586 20.87 -26.47 -43.30
N PRO A 587 20.41 -25.90 -44.41
CA PRO A 587 19.58 -24.70 -44.41
C PRO A 587 18.15 -24.99 -43.96
N VAL A 588 17.55 -24.07 -43.22
CA VAL A 588 16.17 -24.13 -42.73
C VAL A 588 15.52 -22.75 -42.77
N VAL A 589 14.20 -22.72 -42.90
CA VAL A 589 13.38 -21.52 -42.70
C VAL A 589 12.65 -21.68 -41.38
N ALA A 590 12.83 -20.74 -40.44
CA ALA A 590 12.17 -20.78 -39.15
C ALA A 590 11.27 -19.56 -38.97
N GLY A 591 10.09 -19.77 -38.38
CA GLY A 591 9.17 -18.66 -38.12
C GLY A 591 8.00 -19.05 -37.25
N VAL A 592 7.26 -18.04 -36.80
CA VAL A 592 6.08 -18.22 -35.95
C VAL A 592 4.84 -18.48 -36.80
N VAL A 593 4.15 -19.59 -36.52
CA VAL A 593 2.92 -20.00 -37.19
C VAL A 593 1.74 -19.95 -36.20
N GLY A 594 0.61 -19.42 -36.65
CA GLY A 594 -0.63 -19.35 -35.89
C GLY A 594 -0.83 -18.02 -35.15
N GLN A 595 -2.04 -17.45 -35.23
CA GLN A 595 -2.38 -16.18 -34.56
C GLN A 595 -2.87 -16.38 -33.12
N LYS A 596 -3.66 -17.44 -32.85
CA LYS A 596 -4.22 -17.71 -31.51
C LYS A 596 -3.24 -18.43 -30.59
N VAL A 597 -2.46 -19.35 -31.15
CA VAL A 597 -1.42 -20.12 -30.44
C VAL A 597 -0.16 -20.02 -31.30
N PRO A 598 0.63 -18.96 -31.15
CA PRO A 598 1.86 -18.78 -31.92
C PRO A 598 2.87 -19.86 -31.54
N ARG A 599 3.40 -20.56 -32.54
CA ARG A 599 4.43 -21.58 -32.35
C ARG A 599 5.62 -21.34 -33.25
N TYR A 600 6.82 -21.46 -32.71
CA TYR A 600 8.06 -21.35 -33.48
C TYR A 600 8.34 -22.68 -34.20
N CYS A 601 8.10 -22.70 -35.51
CA CYS A 601 8.24 -23.89 -36.34
C CYS A 601 9.44 -23.77 -37.28
N LEU A 602 10.07 -24.89 -37.61
CA LEU A 602 11.12 -24.99 -38.61
C LEU A 602 10.64 -25.77 -39.83
N PHE A 603 10.95 -25.25 -41.01
CA PHE A 603 10.60 -25.82 -42.30
C PHE A 603 11.87 -26.02 -43.14
N GLY A 604 11.89 -27.10 -43.91
CA GLY A 604 12.97 -27.35 -44.86
C GLY A 604 13.29 -28.83 -45.01
N ASP A 605 14.02 -29.15 -46.07
CA ASP A 605 14.49 -30.51 -46.35
C ASP A 605 15.46 -31.04 -45.29
N THR A 606 16.18 -30.13 -44.62
CA THR A 606 17.08 -30.44 -43.50
C THR A 606 16.34 -31.09 -42.33
N VAL A 607 15.14 -30.59 -41.98
CA VAL A 607 14.30 -31.12 -40.90
C VAL A 607 13.81 -32.53 -41.27
N ASN A 608 13.33 -32.71 -42.50
CA ASN A 608 12.87 -34.01 -42.99
C ASN A 608 14.01 -35.04 -42.99
N THR A 609 15.20 -34.63 -43.43
CA THR A 609 16.39 -35.50 -43.44
C THR A 609 16.84 -35.86 -42.02
N ALA A 610 16.77 -34.93 -41.05
CA ALA A 610 17.05 -35.21 -39.64
C ALA A 610 16.10 -36.27 -39.07
N SER A 611 14.80 -36.12 -39.30
CA SER A 611 13.79 -37.12 -38.92
C SER A 611 14.06 -38.48 -39.57
N ARG A 612 14.58 -38.52 -40.80
CA ARG A 612 14.99 -39.79 -41.42
C ARG A 612 16.22 -40.42 -40.78
N MET A 613 17.21 -39.62 -40.37
CA MET A 613 18.38 -40.11 -39.65
C MET A 613 17.98 -40.74 -38.32
N GLU A 614 17.00 -40.17 -37.62
CA GLU A 614 16.44 -40.76 -36.40
C GLU A 614 15.68 -42.06 -36.73
N SER A 615 14.77 -42.04 -37.70
CA SER A 615 13.92 -43.21 -38.03
C SER A 615 14.68 -44.46 -38.49
N SER A 616 15.87 -44.28 -39.07
CA SER A 616 16.75 -45.36 -39.53
C SER A 616 17.84 -45.72 -38.52
N CYS A 617 17.88 -45.05 -37.37
CA CYS A 617 18.86 -45.26 -36.31
C CYS A 617 18.56 -46.52 -35.51
N ASP A 618 19.64 -47.19 -35.12
CA ASP A 618 19.58 -48.35 -34.22
C ASP A 618 19.41 -47.86 -32.76
N PRO A 619 18.75 -48.64 -31.88
CA PRO A 619 18.60 -48.28 -30.48
C PRO A 619 19.94 -48.04 -29.80
N TRP A 620 20.01 -47.04 -28.92
CA TRP A 620 21.23 -46.64 -28.21
C TRP A 620 22.39 -46.19 -29.09
N LYS A 621 22.11 -45.72 -30.30
CA LYS A 621 23.09 -45.11 -31.21
C LYS A 621 22.67 -43.69 -31.59
N ILE A 622 23.66 -42.91 -32.04
CA ILE A 622 23.49 -41.55 -32.56
C ILE A 622 23.89 -41.56 -34.03
N GLN A 623 22.92 -41.36 -34.92
CA GLN A 623 23.13 -41.35 -36.37
C GLN A 623 23.32 -39.93 -36.90
N LEU A 624 24.34 -39.75 -37.73
CA LEU A 624 24.66 -38.51 -38.42
C LEU A 624 24.48 -38.67 -39.93
N SER A 625 24.00 -37.60 -40.58
CA SER A 625 24.11 -37.46 -42.03
C SER A 625 25.56 -37.24 -42.47
N ASN A 626 25.89 -37.60 -43.72
CA ASN A 626 27.24 -37.40 -44.27
C ASN A 626 27.77 -35.98 -44.07
N TYR A 627 26.96 -34.97 -44.41
CA TYR A 627 27.34 -33.57 -44.27
C TYR A 627 27.66 -33.19 -42.82
N THR A 628 26.85 -33.65 -41.86
CA THR A 628 27.09 -33.39 -40.42
C THR A 628 28.34 -34.10 -39.93
N ALA A 629 28.53 -35.37 -40.33
CA ALA A 629 29.68 -36.18 -39.96
C ALA A 629 31.00 -35.55 -40.42
N MET A 630 31.06 -35.05 -41.66
CA MET A 630 32.23 -34.33 -42.16
C MET A 630 32.53 -33.05 -41.37
N LYS A 631 31.48 -32.34 -40.90
CA LYS A 631 31.63 -31.10 -40.13
C LYS A 631 32.18 -31.38 -38.72
N VAL A 632 31.64 -32.39 -38.04
CA VAL A 632 32.07 -32.74 -36.67
C VAL A 632 33.39 -33.48 -36.62
N ASN A 633 33.73 -34.25 -37.66
CA ASN A 633 35.04 -34.90 -37.78
C ASN A 633 36.18 -33.87 -37.86
N LYS A 634 35.94 -32.72 -38.51
CA LYS A 634 36.89 -31.60 -38.52
C LYS A 634 37.07 -30.95 -37.14
N LEU A 635 36.07 -31.07 -36.26
CA LEU A 635 36.07 -30.54 -34.90
C LEU A 635 36.66 -31.53 -33.88
N GLY A 636 37.08 -32.73 -34.32
CA GLY A 636 37.72 -33.73 -33.46
C GLY A 636 36.80 -34.80 -32.88
N TYR A 637 35.51 -34.83 -33.25
CA TYR A 637 34.58 -35.88 -32.79
C TYR A 637 34.87 -37.24 -33.44
N GLU A 638 34.75 -38.31 -32.66
CA GLU A 638 34.93 -39.69 -33.15
C GLU A 638 33.69 -40.17 -33.90
N VAL A 639 33.82 -40.32 -35.22
CA VAL A 639 32.74 -40.80 -36.11
C VAL A 639 33.12 -42.09 -36.82
N GLU A 640 32.20 -43.07 -36.84
CA GLU A 640 32.36 -44.35 -37.53
C GLU A 640 31.42 -44.44 -38.72
N LYS A 641 31.91 -44.96 -39.85
CA LYS A 641 31.12 -45.09 -41.07
C LYS A 641 30.19 -46.32 -40.96
N ARG A 642 28.87 -46.09 -41.02
CA ARG A 642 27.86 -47.16 -41.04
C ARG A 642 27.72 -47.80 -42.44
N GLY A 643 27.89 -46.99 -43.49
CA GLY A 643 27.68 -47.39 -44.88
C GLY A 643 26.41 -46.79 -45.49
N PHE A 644 25.97 -47.35 -46.62
CA PHE A 644 24.79 -46.90 -47.34
C PHE A 644 23.52 -47.47 -46.71
N VAL A 645 22.63 -46.59 -46.27
CA VAL A 645 21.32 -46.92 -45.71
C VAL A 645 20.24 -46.43 -46.65
N LYS A 646 19.23 -47.27 -46.92
CA LYS A 646 18.10 -46.90 -47.77
C LYS A 646 17.14 -46.00 -46.98
N VAL A 647 17.16 -44.71 -47.31
CA VAL A 647 16.35 -43.68 -46.66
C VAL A 647 15.11 -43.37 -47.50
N LYS A 648 13.94 -43.43 -46.85
CA LYS A 648 12.64 -43.17 -47.49
C LYS A 648 12.61 -41.77 -48.11
N GLY A 649 12.43 -41.72 -49.44
CA GLY A 649 12.36 -40.48 -50.22
C GLY A 649 13.70 -39.87 -50.62
N LYS A 650 14.84 -40.45 -50.21
CA LYS A 650 16.19 -39.97 -50.55
C LYS A 650 17.05 -40.99 -51.30
N GLY A 651 16.67 -42.27 -51.30
CA GLY A 651 17.47 -43.34 -51.91
C GLY A 651 18.53 -43.87 -50.96
N GLU A 652 19.67 -44.32 -51.47
CA GLU A 652 20.79 -44.76 -50.64
C GLU A 652 21.60 -43.56 -50.18
N MET A 653 21.68 -43.35 -48.86
CA MET A 653 22.48 -42.29 -48.26
C MET A 653 23.59 -42.89 -47.41
N GLU A 654 24.79 -42.32 -47.52
CA GLU A 654 25.88 -42.64 -46.62
C GLU A 654 25.64 -42.03 -45.24
N THR A 655 25.77 -42.85 -44.20
CA THR A 655 25.47 -42.46 -42.81
C THR A 655 26.61 -42.85 -41.87
N TYR A 656 26.68 -42.15 -40.74
CA TYR A 656 27.76 -42.28 -39.77
C TYR A 656 27.21 -42.42 -38.35
N TRP A 657 27.95 -43.10 -37.49
CA TRP A 657 27.70 -43.17 -36.05
C TRP A 657 28.60 -42.18 -35.32
N LEU A 658 28.03 -41.46 -34.35
CA LEU A 658 28.81 -40.69 -33.39
C LEU A 658 29.15 -41.58 -32.19
N ILE A 659 30.45 -41.77 -31.91
CA ILE A 659 30.94 -42.64 -30.83
C ILE A 659 31.28 -41.83 -29.58
N GLY A 660 31.99 -40.72 -29.75
CA GLY A 660 32.56 -39.95 -28.65
C GLY A 660 32.73 -38.47 -28.96
N GLY A 661 32.92 -37.68 -27.90
CA GLY A 661 33.27 -36.26 -27.99
C GLY A 661 34.71 -36.04 -28.47
N PRO A 662 35.11 -34.79 -28.73
CA PRO A 662 36.50 -34.46 -29.03
C PRO A 662 37.40 -34.81 -27.83
N ASN A 663 38.52 -35.47 -28.11
CA ASN A 663 39.56 -35.80 -27.11
C ASN A 663 40.20 -34.56 -26.49
#